data_AF-A0A932TQT4-F1
#
_entry.id   AF-A0A932TQT4-F1
#
_cell.length_a   1.000
_cell.length_b   1.000
_cell.length_c   1.000
_cell.angle_alpha   90.00
_cell.angle_beta   90.00
_cell.angle_gamma   90.00
#
_symmetry.space_group_name_H-M   'P 1'
#
loop_
_entity.id
_entity.type
_entity.pdbx_description
1 polymer ?
#
loop_
_entity_poly.entity_id
_entity_poly.type
_entity_poly.pdbx_seq_one_letter_code
_entity_poly.pdbx_strand_id
1 'polypeptide(L)'
;MMFRTPLTVVPIGILSLSLAASLGSAPASAEPSTLYKPKDIQNARENIERYPWAQRIVGGWKHIVQFSMTRDREALRAFIPEFTPTTRYNQTCPACVGKQSRMGEGRFSWSSDAPDQLTCTQCNTIFPSEEYPETGRLELPHRGQTITYYQTPEERALPATATAEERGRHALRLNTAGPPMMTSFSGLIRRARASSAVAQVLPLAKLYTLTGEIAYAERALWIMERFVEVYPDYLWRSYRNYFADLPPAEVSANMGAHGGGGGRFPVGVIRHAYVADPVALDNGFFGAGRLQDHANDYGWLLDMTVAYDLIRDARYPDGRPLLDEEMKLRIVQEFLVPACEDWEHWRAVHNKGMGYFALSAAVGTLLEQPERVRHALNGFNRMLAERYHADGFYTDTPHYGLFNFSQLRPLPDILLGYSDPPDYQPQEGPRLENLDPYRMGRYQRVVEAPLRMLAPGNRLPVIADTAYDSPLRADYAELLAARFGGRYAALFEALRGARLSEAGTEYSLWYRDPDLQAPEGAAELPLRSEWFPGYHVGVLRAGRAEDTALYLTGHQFQWTIRTGHAHPDILALAYYAFGQELASDRGYFGGAMAPDRPLTGQYWTKSTASHNIVLVDDKCQPTEAPAGCHLELFGVAPVAEVLQGAGGADTRPTAAAFPVPRTVEVIQAAGFNAYPQCEEYRRTSSLIRAPDGQTYVVDFFRVKGGHPSLPHRGFRLRQHHSPA
;
A
#
# COMPACT_ATOMS: atom_id res chain seq x y z
N MET A 1 -1.88 -52.00 -60.76
CA MET A 1 -1.03 -53.18 -60.97
C MET A 1 -0.49 -53.57 -59.59
N MET A 2 -0.90 -54.74 -59.07
CA MET A 2 -0.32 -55.49 -57.92
C MET A 2 -0.33 -54.80 -56.52
N PHE A 3 -0.87 -55.32 -55.40
CA PHE A 3 -1.24 -56.66 -54.87
C PHE A 3 -2.42 -56.52 -53.86
N ARG A 4 -3.53 -57.30 -53.93
CA ARG A 4 -3.86 -58.65 -53.34
C ARG A 4 -4.01 -58.75 -51.79
N THR A 5 -5.28 -58.66 -51.32
CA THR A 5 -6.11 -59.62 -50.49
C THR A 5 -5.45 -60.70 -49.58
N PRO A 6 -6.18 -61.41 -48.68
CA PRO A 6 -7.10 -61.03 -47.58
C PRO A 6 -6.87 -61.87 -46.27
N LEU A 7 -7.75 -61.70 -45.28
CA LEU A 7 -8.10 -62.52 -44.09
C LEU A 7 -7.36 -63.85 -43.77
N THR A 8 -6.97 -63.97 -42.50
CA THR A 8 -6.75 -65.26 -41.79
C THR A 8 -7.40 -65.20 -40.39
N VAL A 9 -7.95 -66.32 -39.94
CA VAL A 9 -8.73 -66.52 -38.72
C VAL A 9 -8.01 -67.51 -37.77
N VAL A 10 -8.06 -67.23 -36.44
CA VAL A 10 -7.93 -68.13 -35.24
C VAL A 10 -6.49 -68.57 -34.81
N PRO A 11 -6.16 -68.71 -33.48
CA PRO A 11 -7.04 -69.13 -32.39
C PRO A 11 -7.07 -68.35 -31.06
N ILE A 12 -8.14 -68.68 -30.34
CA ILE A 12 -8.54 -68.36 -28.97
C ILE A 12 -7.48 -68.85 -27.97
N GLY A 13 -6.97 -67.92 -27.16
CA GLY A 13 -6.18 -68.19 -25.96
C GLY A 13 -6.91 -67.67 -24.73
N ILE A 14 -7.20 -68.58 -23.80
CA ILE A 14 -7.79 -68.32 -22.48
C ILE A 14 -6.82 -67.45 -21.66
N LEU A 15 -7.27 -66.29 -21.18
CA LEU A 15 -6.59 -65.53 -20.13
C LEU A 15 -7.62 -64.95 -19.15
N SER A 16 -7.72 -65.67 -18.04
CA SER A 16 -8.00 -65.25 -16.67
C SER A 16 -8.58 -63.84 -16.47
N LEU A 17 -9.85 -63.78 -16.05
CA LEU A 17 -10.39 -62.62 -15.34
C LEU A 17 -9.65 -62.47 -14.00
N SER A 18 -8.68 -61.56 -13.95
CA SER A 18 -8.22 -60.95 -12.70
C SER A 18 -9.12 -59.76 -12.42
N LEU A 19 -10.12 -59.95 -11.57
CA LEU A 19 -10.91 -58.86 -10.99
C LEU A 19 -9.98 -58.07 -10.05
N ALA A 20 -9.18 -57.16 -10.62
CA ALA A 20 -8.48 -56.15 -9.83
C ALA A 20 -9.56 -55.21 -9.30
N ALA A 21 -9.83 -55.31 -8.00
CA ALA A 21 -10.62 -54.33 -7.28
C ALA A 21 -10.06 -52.95 -7.64
N SER A 22 -10.87 -52.14 -8.29
CA SER A 22 -10.68 -50.71 -8.40
C SER A 22 -10.63 -50.16 -6.97
N LEU A 23 -9.43 -50.06 -6.41
CA LEU A 23 -9.14 -49.13 -5.34
C LEU A 23 -9.60 -47.79 -5.89
N GLY A 24 -10.76 -47.33 -5.41
CA GLY A 24 -11.28 -46.02 -5.75
C GLY A 24 -10.17 -45.02 -5.50
N SER A 25 -9.67 -44.43 -6.58
CA SER A 25 -8.88 -43.22 -6.49
C SER A 25 -9.74 -42.23 -5.72
N ALA A 26 -9.33 -41.89 -4.49
CA ALA A 26 -9.86 -40.71 -3.83
C ALA A 26 -9.78 -39.56 -4.86
N PRO A 27 -10.85 -38.77 -5.04
CA PRO A 27 -10.78 -37.62 -5.94
C PRO A 27 -9.56 -36.80 -5.53
N ALA A 28 -8.66 -36.55 -6.50
CA ALA A 28 -7.45 -35.80 -6.26
C ALA A 28 -7.84 -34.45 -5.63
N SER A 29 -7.21 -34.10 -4.51
CA SER A 29 -7.34 -32.76 -3.93
C SER A 29 -7.04 -31.73 -5.00
N ALA A 30 -7.87 -30.71 -5.15
CA ALA A 30 -7.57 -29.63 -6.07
C ALA A 30 -6.30 -28.93 -5.56
N GLU A 31 -5.35 -28.69 -6.45
CA GLU A 31 -4.15 -27.95 -6.09
C GLU A 31 -4.52 -26.48 -5.77
N PRO A 32 -3.88 -25.85 -4.77
CA PRO A 32 -4.07 -24.43 -4.51
C PRO A 32 -3.74 -23.59 -5.75
N SER A 33 -4.66 -22.71 -6.14
CA SER A 33 -4.56 -21.97 -7.40
C SER A 33 -4.42 -20.45 -7.21
N THR A 34 -4.60 -19.94 -5.99
CA THR A 34 -4.57 -18.50 -5.68
C THR A 34 -3.14 -17.98 -5.47
N LEU A 35 -2.78 -17.50 -4.28
CA LEU A 35 -1.51 -16.81 -4.03
C LEU A 35 -0.31 -17.76 -3.91
N TYR A 36 -0.51 -18.94 -3.30
CA TYR A 36 0.54 -19.94 -3.06
C TYR A 36 0.26 -21.19 -3.88
N LYS A 37 1.02 -21.39 -4.96
CA LYS A 37 0.85 -22.54 -5.86
C LYS A 37 1.71 -23.72 -5.39
N PRO A 38 1.52 -24.94 -5.91
CA PRO A 38 2.30 -26.12 -5.49
C PRO A 38 3.82 -25.91 -5.49
N LYS A 39 4.35 -25.23 -6.52
CA LYS A 39 5.78 -24.89 -6.60
C LYS A 39 6.23 -23.95 -5.46
N ASP A 40 5.41 -22.97 -5.11
CA ASP A 40 5.73 -22.02 -4.03
C ASP A 40 5.71 -22.72 -2.65
N ILE A 41 4.80 -23.68 -2.47
CA ILE A 41 4.73 -24.53 -1.27
C ILE A 41 5.97 -25.42 -1.16
N GLN A 42 6.41 -26.00 -2.29
CA GLN A 42 7.65 -26.77 -2.33
C GLN A 42 8.86 -25.90 -1.97
N ASN A 43 9.00 -24.72 -2.59
CA ASN A 43 10.06 -23.76 -2.27
C ASN A 43 10.08 -23.43 -0.77
N ALA A 44 8.91 -23.19 -0.16
CA ALA A 44 8.81 -22.91 1.26
C ALA A 44 9.31 -24.06 2.13
N ARG A 45 8.93 -25.31 1.80
CA ARG A 45 9.40 -26.49 2.53
C ARG A 45 10.92 -26.65 2.44
N GLU A 46 11.49 -26.50 1.24
CA GLU A 46 12.93 -26.58 1.04
C GLU A 46 13.69 -25.44 1.75
N ASN A 47 13.15 -24.22 1.71
CA ASN A 47 13.73 -23.09 2.42
C ASN A 47 13.72 -23.31 3.95
N ILE A 48 12.66 -23.90 4.51
CA ILE A 48 12.55 -24.25 5.94
C ILE A 48 13.59 -25.31 6.33
N GLU A 49 13.79 -26.31 5.49
CA GLU A 49 14.78 -27.36 5.73
C GLU A 49 16.20 -26.79 5.76
N ARG A 50 16.52 -25.87 4.84
CA ARG A 50 17.88 -25.37 4.62
C ARG A 50 18.25 -24.18 5.49
N TYR A 51 17.31 -23.30 5.85
CA TYR A 51 17.65 -21.97 6.36
C TYR A 51 17.03 -21.61 7.72
N PRO A 52 17.86 -21.14 8.69
CA PRO A 52 17.36 -20.68 9.99
C PRO A 52 16.40 -19.48 9.92
N TRP A 53 16.55 -18.59 8.93
CA TRP A 53 15.64 -17.44 8.78
C TRP A 53 14.22 -17.89 8.39
N ALA A 54 14.10 -18.93 7.57
CA ALA A 54 12.81 -19.51 7.17
C ALA A 54 12.10 -20.15 8.36
N GLN A 55 12.85 -20.91 9.18
CA GLN A 55 12.35 -21.53 10.41
C GLN A 55 11.84 -20.49 11.42
N ARG A 56 12.54 -19.35 11.56
CA ARG A 56 12.08 -18.24 12.43
C ARG A 56 10.77 -17.63 11.97
N ILE A 57 10.54 -17.50 10.65
CA ILE A 57 9.27 -16.98 10.11
C ILE A 57 8.12 -17.91 10.48
N VAL A 58 8.26 -19.22 10.23
CA VAL A 58 7.24 -20.22 10.57
C VAL A 58 7.02 -20.29 12.10
N GLY A 59 8.09 -20.19 12.89
CA GLY A 59 8.00 -20.07 14.35
C GLY A 59 7.20 -18.84 14.79
N GLY A 60 7.35 -17.71 14.09
CA GLY A 60 6.54 -16.51 14.28
C GLY A 60 5.05 -16.75 14.04
N TRP A 61 4.68 -17.48 12.99
CA TRP A 61 3.28 -17.86 12.75
C TRP A 61 2.72 -18.74 13.87
N LYS A 62 3.49 -19.70 14.38
CA LYS A 62 3.09 -20.51 15.53
C LYS A 62 2.79 -19.66 16.76
N HIS A 63 3.54 -18.58 16.98
CA HIS A 63 3.27 -17.62 18.06
C HIS A 63 1.99 -16.80 17.81
N ILE A 64 1.80 -16.30 16.58
CA ILE A 64 0.59 -15.54 16.20
C ILE A 64 -0.67 -16.36 16.50
N VAL A 65 -0.70 -17.63 16.05
CA VAL A 65 -1.92 -18.45 16.13
C VAL A 65 -2.26 -18.98 17.52
N GLN A 66 -1.43 -18.74 18.54
CA GLN A 66 -1.64 -19.27 19.90
C GLN A 66 -3.02 -18.93 20.47
N PHE A 67 -3.52 -17.72 20.21
CA PHE A 67 -4.84 -17.30 20.68
C PHE A 67 -5.96 -18.24 20.20
N SER A 68 -5.91 -18.67 18.93
CA SER A 68 -6.93 -19.57 18.37
C SER A 68 -6.69 -21.01 18.73
N MET A 69 -5.42 -21.44 18.82
CA MET A 69 -5.07 -22.82 19.16
C MET A 69 -5.44 -23.20 20.59
N THR A 70 -5.58 -22.21 21.49
CA THR A 70 -5.94 -22.40 22.90
C THR A 70 -7.45 -22.32 23.17
N ARG A 71 -8.28 -22.15 22.13
CA ARG A 71 -9.73 -21.96 22.25
C ARG A 71 -10.50 -23.01 21.48
N ASP A 72 -11.68 -23.35 21.97
CA ASP A 72 -12.65 -24.18 21.26
C ASP A 72 -13.49 -23.34 20.29
N ARG A 73 -14.36 -24.02 19.53
CA ARG A 73 -15.21 -23.41 18.50
C ARG A 73 -16.17 -22.38 19.08
N GLU A 74 -16.82 -22.67 20.20
CA GLU A 74 -17.79 -21.77 20.83
C GLU A 74 -17.11 -20.51 21.39
N ALA A 75 -15.92 -20.64 21.98
CA ALA A 75 -15.14 -19.51 22.45
C ALA A 75 -14.72 -18.59 21.30
N LEU A 76 -14.29 -19.14 20.15
CA LEU A 76 -13.97 -18.32 18.97
C LEU A 76 -15.22 -17.67 18.36
N ARG A 77 -16.33 -18.40 18.30
CA ARG A 77 -17.63 -17.91 17.83
C ARG A 77 -18.09 -16.71 18.66
N ALA A 78 -18.10 -16.85 19.98
CA ALA A 78 -18.48 -15.80 20.93
C ALA A 78 -17.52 -14.61 20.90
N PHE A 79 -16.24 -14.85 20.60
CA PHE A 79 -15.23 -13.81 20.50
C PHE A 79 -15.43 -12.88 19.30
N ILE A 80 -15.93 -13.36 18.16
CA ILE A 80 -16.17 -12.53 16.97
C ILE A 80 -17.55 -11.84 17.08
N PRO A 81 -17.60 -10.49 17.06
CA PRO A 81 -18.81 -9.76 17.38
C PRO A 81 -19.87 -9.89 16.28
N GLU A 82 -21.14 -9.84 16.69
CA GLU A 82 -22.29 -9.90 15.79
C GLU A 82 -22.54 -8.59 15.03
N PHE A 83 -22.33 -7.45 15.70
CA PHE A 83 -22.72 -6.14 15.17
C PHE A 83 -21.56 -5.36 14.56
N THR A 84 -21.90 -4.44 13.65
CA THR A 84 -20.98 -3.59 12.88
C THR A 84 -19.94 -2.87 13.77
N PRO A 85 -18.63 -3.12 13.57
CA PRO A 85 -17.56 -2.38 14.27
C PRO A 85 -17.59 -0.87 14.00
N THR A 86 -16.81 -0.05 14.71
CA THR A 86 -16.63 1.39 14.35
C THR A 86 -15.31 1.65 13.64
N THR A 87 -15.04 2.92 13.31
CA THR A 87 -13.75 3.33 12.75
C THR A 87 -12.68 3.53 13.82
N ARG A 88 -11.43 3.16 13.52
CA ARG A 88 -10.29 3.47 14.40
C ARG A 88 -9.79 4.91 14.28
N TYR A 89 -10.19 5.61 13.22
CA TYR A 89 -9.62 6.90 12.89
C TYR A 89 -10.21 7.99 13.78
N ASN A 90 -9.35 8.93 14.18
CA ASN A 90 -9.72 10.20 14.82
C ASN A 90 -10.64 10.05 16.03
N GLN A 91 -10.43 8.99 16.81
CA GLN A 91 -11.11 8.75 18.08
C GLN A 91 -10.50 9.64 19.17
N THR A 92 -11.26 9.98 20.20
CA THR A 92 -10.79 10.91 21.25
C THR A 92 -10.95 10.28 22.63
N CYS A 93 -9.90 10.33 23.46
CA CYS A 93 -10.04 9.95 24.87
C CYS A 93 -10.60 11.15 25.66
N PRO A 94 -11.81 11.07 26.25
CA PRO A 94 -12.41 12.18 26.99
C PRO A 94 -11.66 12.52 28.28
N ALA A 95 -10.90 11.58 28.85
CA ALA A 95 -10.03 11.85 30.00
C ALA A 95 -8.77 12.66 29.63
N CYS A 96 -8.26 12.50 28.39
CA CYS A 96 -7.04 13.16 27.89
C CYS A 96 -7.31 14.51 27.23
N VAL A 97 -8.44 14.65 26.53
CA VAL A 97 -8.66 15.75 25.60
C VAL A 97 -8.60 17.10 26.32
N GLY A 98 -7.83 18.03 25.77
CA GLY A 98 -7.59 19.35 26.38
C GLY A 98 -6.56 19.36 27.52
N LYS A 99 -6.03 18.20 27.93
CA LYS A 99 -4.98 18.07 28.95
C LYS A 99 -3.69 17.47 28.38
N GLN A 100 -3.80 16.27 27.81
CA GLN A 100 -2.68 15.44 27.32
C GLN A 100 -2.79 15.11 25.83
N SER A 101 -3.96 15.32 25.23
CA SER A 101 -4.22 15.09 23.80
C SER A 101 -5.12 16.17 23.23
N ARG A 102 -5.16 16.25 21.90
CA ARG A 102 -6.19 17.01 21.18
C ARG A 102 -7.35 16.11 20.78
N MET A 103 -8.42 16.73 20.29
CA MET A 103 -9.49 16.02 19.61
C MET A 103 -8.93 15.27 18.40
N GLY A 104 -9.34 14.02 18.22
CA GLY A 104 -8.88 13.13 17.15
C GLY A 104 -7.55 12.42 17.41
N GLU A 105 -6.86 12.72 18.50
CA GLU A 105 -5.53 12.16 18.80
C GLU A 105 -5.57 11.01 19.84
N GLY A 106 -6.75 10.45 20.12
CA GLY A 106 -6.90 9.34 21.05
C GLY A 106 -6.12 8.12 20.60
N ARG A 107 -5.22 7.63 21.47
CA ARG A 107 -4.46 6.40 21.26
C ARG A 107 -4.93 5.34 22.26
N PHE A 108 -5.36 4.20 21.74
CA PHE A 108 -5.92 3.11 22.53
C PHE A 108 -5.15 1.81 22.25
N SER A 109 -4.81 1.10 23.32
CA SER A 109 -4.33 -0.27 23.28
C SER A 109 -5.46 -1.24 23.64
N TRP A 110 -5.37 -2.45 23.10
CA TRP A 110 -6.31 -3.55 23.31
C TRP A 110 -5.51 -4.85 23.37
N SER A 111 -5.96 -5.82 24.16
CA SER A 111 -5.38 -7.17 24.24
C SER A 111 -6.47 -8.23 24.19
N SER A 112 -6.18 -9.37 23.57
CA SER A 112 -7.07 -10.53 23.56
C SER A 112 -7.25 -11.18 24.92
N ASP A 113 -6.38 -10.89 25.90
CA ASP A 113 -6.49 -11.34 27.29
C ASP A 113 -7.56 -10.56 28.08
N ALA A 114 -7.83 -9.31 27.67
CA ALA A 114 -8.87 -8.45 28.23
C ALA A 114 -9.78 -7.96 27.09
N PRO A 115 -10.52 -8.87 26.44
CA PRO A 115 -11.11 -8.62 25.13
C PRO A 115 -12.21 -7.55 25.14
N ASP A 116 -12.80 -7.29 26.30
CA ASP A 116 -13.88 -6.32 26.49
C ASP A 116 -13.41 -4.97 27.04
N GLN A 117 -12.09 -4.71 27.00
CA GLN A 117 -11.49 -3.48 27.52
C GLN A 117 -10.57 -2.80 26.50
N LEU A 118 -10.58 -1.47 26.50
CA LEU A 118 -9.63 -0.61 25.79
C LEU A 118 -8.91 0.30 26.78
N THR A 119 -7.60 0.43 26.66
CA THR A 119 -6.82 1.31 27.55
C THR A 119 -6.24 2.48 26.76
N CYS A 120 -6.45 3.70 27.23
CA CYS A 120 -5.79 4.86 26.63
C CYS A 120 -4.28 4.83 26.91
N THR A 121 -3.44 4.88 25.89
CA THR A 121 -1.97 4.77 26.05
C THR A 121 -1.31 6.04 26.60
N GLN A 122 -2.09 7.08 26.89
CA GLN A 122 -1.59 8.36 27.42
C GLN A 122 -1.92 8.53 28.91
N CYS A 123 -3.20 8.33 29.28
CA CYS A 123 -3.66 8.52 30.67
C CYS A 123 -4.00 7.20 31.39
N ASN A 124 -3.92 6.05 30.72
CA ASN A 124 -4.27 4.73 31.24
C ASN A 124 -5.75 4.54 31.66
N THR A 125 -6.64 5.46 31.32
CA THR A 125 -8.10 5.24 31.49
C THR A 125 -8.54 4.01 30.69
N ILE A 126 -9.32 3.14 31.34
CA ILE A 126 -9.90 1.93 30.76
C ILE A 126 -11.34 2.21 30.35
N PHE A 127 -11.72 1.77 29.15
CA PHE A 127 -13.07 1.85 28.60
C PHE A 127 -13.63 0.44 28.36
N PRO A 128 -14.94 0.19 28.56
CA PRO A 128 -15.96 1.15 29.02
C PRO A 128 -15.69 1.70 30.44
N SER A 129 -16.13 2.93 30.71
CA SER A 129 -15.88 3.65 31.96
C SER A 129 -17.17 4.25 32.51
N GLU A 130 -17.41 4.11 33.82
CA GLU A 130 -18.55 4.75 34.48
C GLU A 130 -18.44 6.29 34.50
N GLU A 131 -17.22 6.83 34.56
CA GLU A 131 -16.96 8.28 34.50
C GLU A 131 -17.19 8.84 33.10
N TYR A 132 -16.94 8.03 32.07
CA TYR A 132 -17.07 8.40 30.66
C TYR A 132 -18.01 7.45 29.90
N PRO A 133 -19.31 7.40 30.26
CA PRO A 133 -20.23 6.42 29.71
C PRO A 133 -20.65 6.75 28.27
N GLU A 134 -20.85 5.72 27.45
CA GLU A 134 -21.50 5.84 26.14
C GLU A 134 -23.01 5.99 26.31
N THR A 135 -23.47 7.24 26.32
CA THR A 135 -24.88 7.61 26.51
C THR A 135 -25.59 7.93 25.19
N GLY A 136 -24.82 8.26 24.15
CA GLY A 136 -25.34 8.49 22.80
C GLY A 136 -25.72 7.18 22.13
N ARG A 137 -26.82 7.21 21.38
CA ARG A 137 -27.35 6.08 20.61
C ARG A 137 -27.69 6.53 19.19
N LEU A 138 -27.13 5.85 18.19
CA LEU A 138 -27.50 6.00 16.79
C LEU A 138 -28.28 4.74 16.37
N GLU A 139 -29.57 4.90 16.14
CA GLU A 139 -30.45 3.83 15.69
C GLU A 139 -30.36 3.67 14.16
N LEU A 140 -30.14 2.41 13.73
CA LEU A 140 -30.07 1.92 12.35
C LEU A 140 -31.24 0.94 12.12
N PRO A 141 -32.47 1.45 11.95
CA PRO A 141 -33.68 0.64 12.00
C PRO A 141 -33.84 -0.35 10.84
N HIS A 142 -33.32 -0.07 9.64
CA HIS A 142 -33.46 -0.99 8.50
C HIS A 142 -32.68 -2.29 8.71
N ARG A 143 -31.58 -2.23 9.46
CA ARG A 143 -30.73 -3.38 9.80
C ARG A 143 -30.80 -3.77 11.28
N GLY A 144 -31.68 -3.13 12.06
CA GLY A 144 -31.92 -3.48 13.47
C GLY A 144 -30.70 -3.31 14.38
N GLN A 145 -29.80 -2.38 14.10
CA GLN A 145 -28.57 -2.16 14.88
C GLN A 145 -28.60 -0.83 15.64
N THR A 146 -27.98 -0.79 16.80
CA THR A 146 -27.71 0.47 17.52
C THR A 146 -26.20 0.64 17.67
N ILE A 147 -25.69 1.83 17.33
CA ILE A 147 -24.31 2.22 17.62
C ILE A 147 -24.30 3.15 18.83
N THR A 148 -23.61 2.75 19.90
CA THR A 148 -23.40 3.59 21.08
C THR A 148 -22.15 4.43 20.94
N TYR A 149 -22.19 5.66 21.48
CA TYR A 149 -21.06 6.58 21.47
C TYR A 149 -21.05 7.48 22.70
N TYR A 150 -19.88 8.02 23.02
CA TYR A 150 -19.71 8.98 24.10
C TYR A 150 -20.28 10.36 23.71
N GLN A 151 -21.13 10.91 24.57
CA GLN A 151 -21.57 12.31 24.53
C GLN A 151 -20.86 13.10 25.62
N THR A 152 -20.42 14.33 25.34
CA THR A 152 -19.83 15.23 26.34
C THR A 152 -20.85 15.64 27.40
N PRO A 153 -20.42 16.11 28.59
CA PRO A 153 -21.34 16.69 29.58
C PRO A 153 -22.22 17.80 29.01
N GLU A 154 -21.66 18.64 28.14
CA GLU A 154 -22.36 19.73 27.46
C GLU A 154 -23.43 19.20 26.50
N GLU A 155 -23.12 18.14 25.74
CA GLU A 155 -24.12 17.48 24.89
C GLU A 155 -25.28 16.87 25.70
N ARG A 156 -24.98 16.27 26.85
CA ARG A 156 -25.98 15.66 27.74
C ARG A 156 -26.85 16.69 28.45
N ALA A 157 -26.36 17.90 28.66
CA ALA A 157 -27.11 19.00 29.26
C ALA A 157 -28.17 19.60 28.30
N LEU A 158 -28.06 19.34 27.00
CA LEU A 158 -29.04 19.80 26.02
C LEU A 158 -30.38 19.04 26.17
N PRO A 159 -31.53 19.72 25.93
CA PRO A 159 -32.83 19.07 25.99
C PRO A 159 -32.95 17.94 24.96
N ALA A 160 -33.86 16.97 25.20
CA ALA A 160 -34.11 15.87 24.27
C ALA A 160 -34.50 16.36 22.85
N THR A 161 -35.11 17.54 22.75
CA THR A 161 -35.51 18.20 21.51
C THR A 161 -34.37 18.89 20.75
N ALA A 162 -33.15 18.96 21.31
CA ALA A 162 -32.01 19.57 20.63
C ALA A 162 -31.67 18.83 19.33
N THR A 163 -31.48 19.60 18.27
CA THR A 163 -31.15 19.14 16.92
C THR A 163 -29.77 18.50 16.85
N ALA A 164 -29.52 17.73 15.78
CA ALA A 164 -28.22 17.10 15.51
C ALA A 164 -27.09 18.14 15.43
N GLU A 165 -27.36 19.30 14.82
CA GLU A 165 -26.38 20.39 14.70
C GLU A 165 -26.10 21.06 16.05
N GLU A 166 -27.13 21.30 16.86
CA GLU A 166 -26.97 21.83 18.23
C GLU A 166 -26.08 20.92 19.09
N ARG A 167 -26.33 19.60 19.07
CA ARG A 167 -25.46 18.64 19.76
C ARG A 167 -24.05 18.62 19.18
N GLY A 168 -23.94 18.63 17.85
CA GLY A 168 -22.66 18.63 17.12
C GLY A 168 -21.74 19.80 17.45
N ARG A 169 -22.26 20.92 17.96
CA ARG A 169 -21.42 22.03 18.45
C ARG A 169 -20.61 21.68 19.70
N HIS A 170 -21.12 20.78 20.53
CA HIS A 170 -20.53 20.36 21.81
C HIS A 170 -19.83 18.99 21.73
N ALA A 171 -19.94 18.30 20.59
CA ALA A 171 -19.33 17.00 20.36
C ALA A 171 -17.81 17.05 20.20
N LEU A 172 -17.15 15.93 20.51
CA LEU A 172 -15.76 15.69 20.16
C LEU A 172 -15.60 15.67 18.63
N ARG A 173 -14.44 16.11 18.13
CA ARG A 173 -14.22 16.35 16.69
C ARG A 173 -13.11 15.49 16.11
N LEU A 174 -13.12 15.38 14.78
CA LEU A 174 -12.09 14.68 14.00
C LEU A 174 -10.69 15.26 14.22
N ASN A 175 -10.61 16.57 14.39
CA ASN A 175 -9.45 17.32 14.89
C ASN A 175 -9.97 18.66 15.43
N THR A 176 -9.08 19.52 15.94
CA THR A 176 -9.46 20.83 16.52
C THR A 176 -10.35 21.70 15.61
N ALA A 177 -10.24 21.57 14.29
CA ALA A 177 -11.04 22.30 13.30
C ALA A 177 -11.98 21.40 12.48
N GLY A 178 -12.10 20.12 12.84
CA GLY A 178 -12.77 19.09 12.05
C GLY A 178 -14.27 18.95 12.36
N PRO A 179 -14.98 18.12 11.57
CA PRO A 179 -16.38 17.80 11.85
C PRO A 179 -16.52 17.04 13.18
N PRO A 180 -17.72 17.09 13.81
CA PRO A 180 -18.03 16.28 14.99
C PRO A 180 -17.98 14.78 14.68
N MET A 181 -17.55 13.98 15.65
CA MET A 181 -17.29 12.55 15.53
C MET A 181 -17.99 11.75 16.62
N MET A 182 -18.41 10.54 16.31
CA MET A 182 -18.98 9.59 17.28
C MET A 182 -17.87 8.71 17.84
N THR A 183 -17.28 9.11 18.98
CA THR A 183 -16.30 8.27 19.67
C THR A 183 -17.01 7.08 20.30
N SER A 184 -16.71 5.87 19.82
CA SER A 184 -17.36 4.63 20.26
C SER A 184 -16.32 3.60 20.75
N PHE A 185 -16.12 3.52 22.06
CA PHE A 185 -15.32 2.48 22.71
C PHE A 185 -15.88 1.08 22.47
N SER A 186 -17.21 0.90 22.55
CA SER A 186 -17.83 -0.41 22.29
C SER A 186 -17.64 -0.82 20.82
N GLY A 187 -17.74 0.13 19.89
CA GLY A 187 -17.41 -0.08 18.48
C GLY A 187 -15.93 -0.39 18.23
N LEU A 188 -15.03 0.24 18.98
CA LEU A 188 -13.58 0.00 18.88
C LEU A 188 -13.20 -1.38 19.43
N ILE A 189 -13.82 -1.83 20.52
CA ILE A 189 -13.66 -3.19 21.07
C ILE A 189 -14.10 -4.22 20.04
N ARG A 190 -15.30 -4.06 19.46
CA ARG A 190 -15.79 -4.94 18.38
C ARG A 190 -14.80 -5.00 17.22
N ARG A 191 -14.29 -3.85 16.79
CA ARG A 191 -13.28 -3.78 15.72
C ARG A 191 -12.01 -4.55 16.09
N ALA A 192 -11.50 -4.36 17.30
CA ALA A 192 -10.26 -4.99 17.75
C ALA A 192 -10.40 -6.51 17.82
N ARG A 193 -11.50 -7.02 18.40
CA ARG A 193 -11.83 -8.45 18.44
C ARG A 193 -11.94 -9.06 17.05
N ALA A 194 -12.75 -8.48 16.17
CA ALA A 194 -12.91 -8.97 14.79
C ALA A 194 -11.57 -8.94 14.03
N SER A 195 -10.82 -7.84 14.09
CA SER A 195 -9.52 -7.71 13.42
C SER A 195 -8.50 -8.72 13.95
N SER A 196 -8.50 -8.98 15.27
CA SER A 196 -7.63 -9.97 15.90
C SER A 196 -7.95 -11.39 15.47
N ALA A 197 -9.24 -11.74 15.30
CA ALA A 197 -9.63 -13.06 14.82
C ALA A 197 -9.23 -13.27 13.36
N VAL A 198 -9.49 -12.28 12.51
CA VAL A 198 -9.10 -12.29 11.09
C VAL A 198 -7.60 -12.49 10.90
N ALA A 199 -6.77 -11.82 11.71
CA ALA A 199 -5.31 -11.91 11.64
C ALA A 199 -4.75 -13.33 11.90
N GLN A 200 -5.58 -14.26 12.42
CA GLN A 200 -5.20 -15.65 12.68
C GLN A 200 -5.35 -16.55 11.46
N VAL A 201 -6.28 -16.24 10.55
CA VAL A 201 -6.80 -17.21 9.57
C VAL A 201 -5.74 -17.62 8.56
N LEU A 202 -5.06 -16.66 7.93
CA LEU A 202 -4.03 -16.98 6.94
C LEU A 202 -2.78 -17.65 7.55
N PRO A 203 -2.25 -17.22 8.70
CA PRO A 203 -1.19 -17.95 9.39
C PRO A 203 -1.57 -19.39 9.74
N LEU A 204 -2.81 -19.64 10.21
CA LEU A 204 -3.32 -20.99 10.47
C LEU A 204 -3.33 -21.83 9.18
N ALA A 205 -3.88 -21.31 8.09
CA ALA A 205 -3.92 -22.01 6.81
C ALA A 205 -2.50 -22.33 6.27
N LYS A 206 -1.56 -21.37 6.36
CA LYS A 206 -0.17 -21.57 5.98
C LYS A 206 0.52 -22.66 6.80
N LEU A 207 0.29 -22.68 8.12
CA LEU A 207 0.81 -23.73 8.99
C LEU A 207 0.25 -25.09 8.59
N TYR A 208 -1.05 -25.21 8.36
CA TYR A 208 -1.65 -26.44 7.84
C TYR A 208 -0.99 -26.90 6.53
N THR A 209 -0.82 -26.00 5.57
CA THR A 209 -0.19 -26.32 4.28
C THR A 209 1.23 -26.84 4.42
N LEU A 210 2.02 -26.31 5.36
CA LEU A 210 3.40 -26.71 5.55
C LEU A 210 3.56 -27.95 6.43
N THR A 211 2.71 -28.15 7.44
CA THR A 211 2.87 -29.24 8.43
C THR A 211 1.90 -30.41 8.26
N GLY A 212 0.76 -30.19 7.60
CA GLY A 212 -0.33 -31.16 7.51
C GLY A 212 -1.15 -31.32 8.81
N GLU A 213 -0.86 -30.54 9.86
CA GLU A 213 -1.57 -30.64 11.14
C GLU A 213 -2.99 -30.07 11.03
N ILE A 214 -3.98 -30.97 11.00
CA ILE A 214 -5.40 -30.62 10.76
C ILE A 214 -5.97 -29.60 11.74
N ALA A 215 -5.45 -29.56 12.97
CA ALA A 215 -5.91 -28.63 14.00
C ALA A 215 -5.79 -27.16 13.55
N TYR A 216 -4.78 -26.80 12.76
CA TYR A 216 -4.67 -25.43 12.24
C TYR A 216 -5.80 -25.11 11.26
N ALA A 217 -6.12 -26.03 10.33
CA ALA A 217 -7.21 -25.86 9.38
C ALA A 217 -8.58 -25.80 10.10
N GLU A 218 -8.78 -26.60 11.15
CA GLU A 218 -10.00 -26.53 11.97
C GLU A 218 -10.21 -25.12 12.56
N ARG A 219 -9.18 -24.52 13.16
CA ARG A 219 -9.29 -23.19 13.77
C ARG A 219 -9.50 -22.11 12.71
N ALA A 220 -8.88 -22.25 11.53
CA ALA A 220 -9.12 -21.34 10.42
C ALA A 220 -10.60 -21.41 9.99
N LEU A 221 -11.13 -22.63 9.82
CA LEU A 221 -12.52 -22.86 9.45
C LEU A 221 -13.50 -22.29 10.47
N TRP A 222 -13.29 -22.50 11.78
CA TRP A 222 -14.20 -21.99 12.81
C TRP A 222 -14.32 -20.46 12.80
N ILE A 223 -13.22 -19.76 12.53
CA ILE A 223 -13.23 -18.30 12.38
C ILE A 223 -13.96 -17.90 11.10
N MET A 224 -13.66 -18.55 9.97
CA MET A 224 -14.31 -18.28 8.69
C MET A 224 -15.83 -18.49 8.75
N GLU A 225 -16.27 -19.60 9.34
CA GLU A 225 -17.68 -19.91 9.55
C GLU A 225 -18.39 -18.79 10.32
N ARG A 226 -17.77 -18.26 11.37
CA ARG A 226 -18.36 -17.14 12.10
C ARG A 226 -18.45 -15.88 11.24
N PHE A 227 -17.49 -15.63 10.34
CA PHE A 227 -17.60 -14.51 9.39
C PHE A 227 -18.68 -14.73 8.32
N VAL A 228 -18.98 -15.96 7.92
CA VAL A 228 -20.13 -16.26 7.06
C VAL A 228 -21.44 -15.77 7.68
N GLU A 229 -21.57 -15.87 9.01
CA GLU A 229 -22.78 -15.47 9.71
C GLU A 229 -22.90 -13.96 9.96
N VAL A 230 -21.80 -13.30 10.33
CA VAL A 230 -21.87 -11.90 10.80
C VAL A 230 -21.47 -10.89 9.74
N TYR A 231 -20.59 -11.26 8.81
CA TYR A 231 -20.10 -10.31 7.82
C TYR A 231 -21.24 -9.75 6.96
N PRO A 232 -22.22 -10.54 6.46
CA PRO A 232 -23.34 -10.01 5.68
C PRO A 232 -24.09 -8.83 6.35
N ASP A 233 -24.07 -8.76 7.69
CA ASP A 233 -24.68 -7.69 8.48
C ASP A 233 -23.72 -6.60 8.97
N TYR A 234 -22.42 -6.71 8.67
CA TYR A 234 -21.47 -5.62 8.88
C TYR A 234 -21.68 -4.54 7.83
N LEU A 235 -22.18 -3.39 8.29
CA LEU A 235 -22.58 -2.28 7.42
C LEU A 235 -21.37 -1.47 6.94
N TRP A 236 -21.53 -0.89 5.74
CA TRP A 236 -20.61 0.12 5.25
C TRP A 236 -20.62 1.32 6.18
N ARG A 237 -19.42 1.74 6.61
CA ARG A 237 -19.23 2.95 7.38
C ARG A 237 -18.00 3.72 6.93
N SER A 238 -18.04 5.04 7.04
CA SER A 238 -16.89 5.90 6.73
C SER A 238 -16.00 6.11 7.95
N TYR A 239 -14.75 6.49 7.71
CA TYR A 239 -13.84 6.93 8.78
C TYR A 239 -14.29 8.24 9.47
N ARG A 240 -15.38 8.88 9.02
CA ARG A 240 -16.07 9.99 9.71
C ARG A 240 -17.38 9.56 10.37
N ASN A 241 -17.52 8.27 10.67
CA ASN A 241 -18.68 7.68 11.35
C ASN A 241 -20.04 7.81 10.63
N TYR A 242 -20.07 7.99 9.31
CA TYR A 242 -21.34 7.83 8.58
C TYR A 242 -21.60 6.34 8.42
N PHE A 243 -22.81 5.87 8.72
CA PHE A 243 -23.24 4.48 8.54
C PHE A 243 -24.29 4.40 7.44
N ALA A 244 -24.20 3.39 6.58
CA ALA A 244 -25.23 3.10 5.59
C ALA A 244 -26.15 1.99 6.11
N ASP A 245 -27.37 2.35 6.52
CA ASP A 245 -28.39 1.44 7.06
C ASP A 245 -29.16 0.75 5.93
N LEU A 246 -28.46 -0.06 5.14
CA LEU A 246 -28.98 -0.85 4.02
C LEU A 246 -28.15 -2.13 3.83
N PRO A 247 -28.66 -3.13 3.07
CA PRO A 247 -27.86 -4.27 2.66
C PRO A 247 -26.55 -3.84 1.99
N PRO A 248 -25.37 -4.38 2.38
CA PRO A 248 -24.09 -3.91 1.87
C PRO A 248 -23.94 -3.92 0.34
N ALA A 249 -24.53 -4.92 -0.33
CA ALA A 249 -24.54 -5.04 -1.78
C ALA A 249 -25.28 -3.88 -2.47
N GLU A 250 -26.37 -3.39 -1.88
CA GLU A 250 -27.09 -2.23 -2.42
C GLU A 250 -26.27 -0.94 -2.24
N VAL A 251 -25.56 -0.83 -1.11
CA VAL A 251 -24.71 0.32 -0.82
C VAL A 251 -23.52 0.38 -1.78
N SER A 252 -22.83 -0.74 -1.99
CA SER A 252 -21.69 -0.83 -2.91
C SER A 252 -22.10 -0.58 -4.35
N ALA A 253 -23.21 -1.18 -4.81
CA ALA A 253 -23.77 -0.93 -6.14
C ALA A 253 -24.14 0.54 -6.35
N ASN A 254 -24.78 1.17 -5.36
CA ASN A 254 -25.13 2.58 -5.42
C ASN A 254 -23.88 3.48 -5.46
N MET A 255 -22.88 3.25 -4.60
CA MET A 255 -21.61 3.99 -4.65
C MET A 255 -20.94 3.84 -6.03
N GLY A 256 -20.89 2.62 -6.58
CA GLY A 256 -20.32 2.33 -7.88
C GLY A 256 -21.04 3.05 -9.04
N ALA A 257 -22.38 3.04 -9.04
CA ALA A 257 -23.20 3.76 -10.02
C ALA A 257 -22.95 5.28 -10.02
N HIS A 258 -22.43 5.82 -8.91
CA HIS A 258 -22.10 7.23 -8.75
C HIS A 258 -20.58 7.49 -8.75
N GLY A 259 -19.81 6.69 -9.51
CA GLY A 259 -18.38 6.91 -9.73
C GLY A 259 -17.48 6.50 -8.58
N GLY A 260 -17.98 5.72 -7.62
CA GLY A 260 -17.24 5.24 -6.45
C GLY A 260 -17.10 6.27 -5.31
N GLY A 261 -17.71 7.45 -5.46
CA GLY A 261 -17.88 8.42 -4.39
C GLY A 261 -18.90 7.97 -3.35
N GLY A 262 -19.43 8.91 -2.56
CA GLY A 262 -20.35 8.61 -1.46
C GLY A 262 -21.73 8.08 -1.83
N GLY A 263 -22.00 7.77 -3.11
CA GLY A 263 -23.32 7.36 -3.57
C GLY A 263 -24.38 8.46 -3.48
N ARG A 264 -25.63 8.09 -3.76
CA ARG A 264 -26.84 8.90 -3.56
C ARG A 264 -27.93 8.03 -2.99
N PHE A 265 -28.30 8.29 -1.75
CA PHE A 265 -29.24 7.48 -0.97
C PHE A 265 -30.47 8.29 -0.57
N PRO A 266 -31.63 7.64 -0.40
CA PRO A 266 -32.80 8.27 0.21
C PRO A 266 -32.50 8.83 1.60
N VAL A 267 -33.23 9.88 1.99
CA VAL A 267 -33.17 10.43 3.35
C VAL A 267 -33.47 9.33 4.36
N GLY A 268 -32.68 9.26 5.42
CA GLY A 268 -32.82 8.26 6.48
C GLY A 268 -32.07 6.96 6.25
N VAL A 269 -31.43 6.74 5.09
CA VAL A 269 -30.57 5.58 4.83
C VAL A 269 -29.16 5.80 5.37
N ILE A 270 -28.54 6.94 5.05
CA ILE A 270 -27.26 7.29 5.66
C ILE A 270 -27.54 7.91 7.02
N ARG A 271 -26.78 7.48 8.02
CA ARG A 271 -27.02 7.82 9.43
C ARG A 271 -25.76 8.40 10.05
N HIS A 272 -25.93 9.50 10.78
CA HIS A 272 -24.87 10.15 11.55
C HIS A 272 -25.52 10.94 12.70
N ALA A 273 -24.95 10.92 13.91
CA ALA A 273 -25.58 11.55 15.08
C ALA A 273 -25.65 13.08 15.00
N TYR A 274 -24.72 13.70 14.26
CA TYR A 274 -24.53 15.16 14.25
C TYR A 274 -24.78 15.81 12.88
N VAL A 275 -25.28 15.05 11.90
CA VAL A 275 -25.54 15.56 10.55
C VAL A 275 -26.99 15.25 10.22
N ALA A 276 -27.76 16.29 9.90
CA ALA A 276 -29.16 16.15 9.54
C ALA A 276 -29.27 15.55 8.14
N ASP A 277 -30.08 14.49 8.02
CA ASP A 277 -30.51 13.87 6.75
C ASP A 277 -29.40 13.69 5.69
N PRO A 278 -28.26 13.07 6.03
CA PRO A 278 -27.23 12.82 5.03
C PRO A 278 -27.75 11.85 3.97
N VAL A 279 -27.38 12.12 2.72
CA VAL A 279 -27.80 11.35 1.52
C VAL A 279 -26.62 10.72 0.78
N ALA A 280 -25.42 10.80 1.36
CA ALA A 280 -24.20 10.22 0.81
C ALA A 280 -23.31 9.71 1.94
N LEU A 281 -22.70 8.54 1.74
CA LEU A 281 -21.69 7.98 2.63
C LEU A 281 -20.38 8.75 2.46
N ASP A 282 -19.98 9.52 3.47
CA ASP A 282 -18.78 10.35 3.42
C ASP A 282 -17.55 9.56 2.89
N ASN A 283 -16.90 10.13 1.87
CA ASN A 283 -15.74 9.58 1.16
C ASN A 283 -15.94 8.25 0.40
N GLY A 284 -17.14 7.65 0.35
CA GLY A 284 -17.42 6.45 -0.46
C GLY A 284 -16.42 5.32 -0.26
N PHE A 285 -16.07 4.58 -1.33
CA PHE A 285 -15.06 3.51 -1.27
C PHE A 285 -13.68 3.98 -0.78
N PHE A 286 -13.33 5.25 -1.01
CA PHE A 286 -12.04 5.79 -0.59
C PHE A 286 -11.90 5.84 0.94
N GLY A 287 -13.01 6.08 1.64
CA GLY A 287 -13.02 6.24 3.09
C GLY A 287 -13.76 5.16 3.87
N ALA A 288 -14.64 4.42 3.21
CA ALA A 288 -15.54 3.47 3.86
C ALA A 288 -15.05 2.02 3.80
N GLY A 289 -15.61 1.20 4.67
CA GLY A 289 -15.50 -0.25 4.67
C GLY A 289 -16.44 -0.89 5.69
N ARG A 290 -16.42 -2.23 5.80
CA ARG A 290 -17.33 -3.00 6.65
C ARG A 290 -16.64 -3.54 7.91
N LEU A 291 -15.35 -3.87 7.83
CA LEU A 291 -14.51 -4.17 9.01
C LEU A 291 -13.35 -3.17 9.19
N GLN A 292 -12.70 -2.77 8.11
CA GLN A 292 -11.62 -1.78 8.08
C GLN A 292 -12.00 -0.62 7.17
N ASP A 293 -11.75 0.61 7.62
CA ASP A 293 -12.03 1.81 6.83
C ASP A 293 -10.81 2.22 5.99
N HIS A 294 -10.97 3.31 5.22
CA HIS A 294 -9.89 3.94 4.46
C HIS A 294 -9.36 3.04 3.32
N ALA A 295 -10.30 2.45 2.56
CA ALA A 295 -10.04 1.64 1.38
C ALA A 295 -9.03 0.52 1.66
N ASN A 296 -9.32 -0.33 2.65
CA ASN A 296 -8.43 -1.43 3.04
C ASN A 296 -9.14 -2.76 3.38
N ASP A 297 -10.47 -2.82 3.24
CA ASP A 297 -11.25 -4.00 3.65
C ASP A 297 -10.96 -5.22 2.76
N TYR A 298 -10.58 -5.03 1.51
CA TYR A 298 -10.17 -6.12 0.60
C TYR A 298 -8.94 -6.90 1.09
N GLY A 299 -8.06 -6.32 1.91
CA GLY A 299 -6.79 -6.94 2.27
C GLY A 299 -6.99 -8.22 3.07
N TRP A 300 -7.87 -8.17 4.08
CA TRP A 300 -8.18 -9.35 4.87
C TRP A 300 -9.17 -10.30 4.20
N LEU A 301 -10.02 -9.79 3.29
CA LEU A 301 -10.85 -10.62 2.43
C LEU A 301 -9.99 -11.47 1.48
N LEU A 302 -8.89 -10.90 0.97
CA LEU A 302 -7.89 -11.64 0.21
C LEU A 302 -7.25 -12.73 1.09
N ASP A 303 -6.85 -12.39 2.32
CA ASP A 303 -6.30 -13.37 3.26
C ASP A 303 -7.28 -14.53 3.53
N MET A 304 -8.58 -14.25 3.69
CA MET A 304 -9.63 -15.27 3.83
C MET A 304 -9.77 -16.13 2.59
N THR A 305 -9.73 -15.54 1.40
CA THR A 305 -9.83 -16.25 0.11
C THR A 305 -8.65 -17.20 -0.09
N VAL A 306 -7.43 -16.72 0.17
CA VAL A 306 -6.21 -17.53 0.08
C VAL A 306 -6.21 -18.62 1.15
N ALA A 307 -6.64 -18.31 2.38
CA ALA A 307 -6.74 -19.33 3.43
C ALA A 307 -7.74 -20.43 3.07
N TYR A 308 -8.90 -20.08 2.49
CA TYR A 308 -9.87 -21.05 2.01
C TYR A 308 -9.26 -21.97 0.95
N ASP A 309 -8.58 -21.42 -0.06
CA ASP A 309 -7.90 -22.18 -1.11
C ASP A 309 -6.93 -23.23 -0.53
N LEU A 310 -6.20 -22.86 0.53
CA LEU A 310 -5.25 -23.73 1.21
C LEU A 310 -5.89 -24.84 2.06
N ILE A 311 -7.13 -24.67 2.54
CA ILE A 311 -7.79 -25.60 3.47
C ILE A 311 -9.04 -26.29 2.93
N ARG A 312 -9.58 -25.87 1.78
CA ARG A 312 -10.88 -26.33 1.25
C ARG A 312 -11.00 -27.84 1.09
N ASP A 313 -9.90 -28.52 0.81
CA ASP A 313 -9.82 -29.97 0.65
C ASP A 313 -9.14 -30.68 1.84
N ALA A 314 -9.00 -29.98 2.97
CA ALA A 314 -8.39 -30.55 4.17
C ALA A 314 -9.17 -31.78 4.66
N ARG A 315 -8.43 -32.80 5.10
CA ARG A 315 -8.99 -34.06 5.59
C ARG A 315 -8.40 -34.43 6.93
N TYR A 316 -9.24 -35.02 7.78
CA TYR A 316 -8.81 -35.70 8.99
C TYR A 316 -7.93 -36.92 8.65
N PRO A 317 -7.12 -37.43 9.60
CA PRO A 317 -6.31 -38.63 9.37
C PRO A 317 -7.11 -39.88 8.96
N ASP A 318 -8.40 -39.92 9.29
CA ASP A 318 -9.33 -40.99 8.90
C ASP A 318 -9.94 -40.81 7.49
N GLY A 319 -9.52 -39.76 6.76
CA GLY A 319 -9.96 -39.45 5.40
C GLY A 319 -11.25 -38.61 5.32
N ARG A 320 -11.96 -38.37 6.44
CA ARG A 320 -13.15 -37.51 6.44
C ARG A 320 -12.77 -36.08 6.04
N PRO A 321 -13.55 -35.43 5.16
CA PRO A 321 -13.31 -34.03 4.84
C PRO A 321 -13.58 -33.14 6.06
N LEU A 322 -12.77 -32.11 6.24
CA LEU A 322 -12.97 -31.10 7.26
C LEU A 322 -14.19 -30.22 6.95
N LEU A 323 -14.35 -29.87 5.67
CA LEU A 323 -15.49 -29.10 5.16
C LEU A 323 -16.40 -30.03 4.38
N ASP A 324 -17.69 -30.07 4.72
CA ASP A 324 -18.70 -30.64 3.84
C ASP A 324 -19.05 -29.66 2.69
N GLU A 325 -19.79 -30.16 1.71
CA GLU A 325 -20.16 -29.37 0.53
C GLU A 325 -21.10 -28.21 0.87
N GLU A 326 -21.93 -28.33 1.91
CA GLU A 326 -22.79 -27.24 2.38
C GLU A 326 -21.94 -26.07 2.91
N MET A 327 -20.98 -26.34 3.81
CA MET A 327 -20.11 -25.31 4.35
C MET A 327 -19.22 -24.68 3.28
N LYS A 328 -18.72 -25.47 2.31
CA LYS A 328 -18.00 -24.93 1.16
C LYS A 328 -18.86 -23.94 0.38
N LEU A 329 -20.09 -24.31 0.05
CA LEU A 329 -21.03 -23.45 -0.66
C LEU A 329 -21.34 -22.19 0.11
N ARG A 330 -21.59 -22.28 1.42
CA ARG A 330 -21.87 -21.12 2.26
C ARG A 330 -20.69 -20.14 2.33
N ILE A 331 -19.48 -20.64 2.55
CA ILE A 331 -18.27 -19.80 2.54
C ILE A 331 -18.12 -19.07 1.20
N VAL A 332 -18.31 -19.78 0.09
CA VAL A 332 -18.14 -19.20 -1.24
C VAL A 332 -19.26 -18.20 -1.57
N GLN A 333 -20.53 -18.62 -1.43
CA GLN A 333 -21.70 -17.89 -1.95
C GLN A 333 -22.27 -16.86 -0.98
N GLU A 334 -22.16 -17.07 0.33
CA GLU A 334 -22.68 -16.14 1.34
C GLU A 334 -21.60 -15.15 1.82
N PHE A 335 -20.32 -15.46 1.62
CA PHE A 335 -19.22 -14.65 2.13
C PHE A 335 -18.21 -14.20 1.06
N LEU A 336 -17.41 -15.09 0.47
CA LEU A 336 -16.28 -14.69 -0.39
C LEU A 336 -16.72 -13.97 -1.68
N VAL A 337 -17.71 -14.52 -2.40
CA VAL A 337 -18.20 -13.94 -3.66
C VAL A 337 -18.89 -12.59 -3.41
N PRO A 338 -19.88 -12.46 -2.49
CA PRO A 338 -20.51 -11.16 -2.23
C PRO A 338 -19.51 -10.10 -1.72
N ALA A 339 -18.56 -10.50 -0.87
CA ALA A 339 -17.53 -9.58 -0.39
C ALA A 339 -16.60 -9.09 -1.51
N CYS A 340 -16.31 -9.93 -2.50
CA CYS A 340 -15.55 -9.55 -3.68
C CYS A 340 -16.35 -8.59 -4.59
N GLU A 341 -17.61 -8.92 -4.87
CA GLU A 341 -18.51 -8.12 -5.71
C GLU A 341 -18.71 -6.71 -5.16
N ASP A 342 -18.84 -6.58 -3.85
CA ASP A 342 -18.91 -5.28 -3.16
C ASP A 342 -17.78 -4.33 -3.58
N TRP A 343 -16.55 -4.83 -3.71
CA TRP A 343 -15.39 -4.01 -4.10
C TRP A 343 -15.24 -3.83 -5.61
N GLU A 344 -15.74 -4.77 -6.42
CA GLU A 344 -15.69 -4.67 -7.89
C GLU A 344 -16.56 -3.55 -8.46
N HIS A 345 -17.49 -3.02 -7.65
CA HIS A 345 -18.21 -1.78 -7.96
C HIS A 345 -17.30 -0.55 -8.00
N TRP A 346 -16.09 -0.60 -7.45
CA TRP A 346 -15.15 0.52 -7.46
C TRP A 346 -14.27 0.55 -8.72
N ARG A 347 -14.74 1.22 -9.78
CA ARG A 347 -14.07 1.20 -11.11
C ARG A 347 -12.87 2.15 -11.28
N ALA A 348 -12.65 3.06 -10.33
CA ALA A 348 -11.61 4.09 -10.43
C ALA A 348 -10.24 3.52 -10.02
N VAL A 349 -9.17 3.97 -10.67
CA VAL A 349 -7.79 3.68 -10.24
C VAL A 349 -7.26 4.82 -9.37
N HIS A 350 -6.75 4.49 -8.19
CA HIS A 350 -6.35 5.47 -7.18
C HIS A 350 -5.07 5.01 -6.46
N ASN A 351 -4.49 5.89 -5.64
CA ASN A 351 -3.36 5.52 -4.76
C ASN A 351 -3.72 4.56 -3.62
N LYS A 352 -5.01 4.38 -3.34
CA LYS A 352 -5.57 3.48 -2.34
C LYS A 352 -6.59 2.58 -3.01
N GLY A 353 -6.91 1.45 -2.40
CA GLY A 353 -7.99 0.62 -2.88
C GLY A 353 -7.61 -0.50 -3.81
N MET A 354 -6.43 -0.41 -4.43
CA MET A 354 -6.15 -1.20 -5.63
C MET A 354 -5.88 -2.66 -5.34
N GLY A 355 -5.72 -3.03 -4.07
CA GLY A 355 -5.59 -4.43 -3.68
C GLY A 355 -6.88 -5.24 -3.88
N TYR A 356 -8.04 -4.61 -4.12
CA TYR A 356 -9.25 -5.37 -4.47
C TYR A 356 -9.10 -6.12 -5.81
N PHE A 357 -8.24 -5.66 -6.73
CA PHE A 357 -7.94 -6.42 -7.95
C PHE A 357 -7.27 -7.76 -7.61
N ALA A 358 -6.42 -7.82 -6.58
CA ALA A 358 -5.86 -9.08 -6.10
C ALA A 358 -6.95 -10.00 -5.53
N LEU A 359 -7.91 -9.45 -4.78
CA LEU A 359 -9.09 -10.20 -4.30
C LEU A 359 -9.91 -10.77 -5.47
N SER A 360 -10.24 -9.94 -6.47
CA SER A 360 -10.99 -10.36 -7.67
C SER A 360 -10.25 -11.43 -8.46
N ALA A 361 -8.94 -11.30 -8.64
CA ALA A 361 -8.12 -12.35 -9.26
C ALA A 361 -8.09 -13.64 -8.43
N ALA A 362 -7.97 -13.55 -7.10
CA ALA A 362 -7.97 -14.73 -6.24
C ALA A 362 -9.31 -15.48 -6.30
N VAL A 363 -10.43 -14.78 -6.17
CA VAL A 363 -11.78 -15.38 -6.30
C VAL A 363 -11.98 -15.94 -7.71
N GLY A 364 -11.54 -15.20 -8.75
CA GLY A 364 -11.61 -15.62 -10.14
C GLY A 364 -10.85 -16.91 -10.41
N THR A 365 -9.62 -17.02 -9.94
CA THR A 365 -8.80 -18.23 -10.12
C THR A 365 -9.30 -19.39 -9.25
N LEU A 366 -9.77 -19.12 -8.03
CA LEU A 366 -10.31 -20.13 -7.11
C LEU A 366 -11.55 -20.84 -7.69
N LEU A 367 -12.42 -20.07 -8.36
CA LEU A 367 -13.73 -20.51 -8.83
C LEU A 367 -13.80 -20.70 -10.35
N GLU A 368 -12.65 -20.66 -11.04
CA GLU A 368 -12.56 -20.75 -12.51
C GLU A 368 -13.46 -19.73 -13.24
N GLN A 369 -13.48 -18.49 -12.76
CA GLN A 369 -14.22 -17.36 -13.34
C GLN A 369 -13.26 -16.41 -14.10
N PRO A 370 -12.93 -16.70 -15.37
CA PRO A 370 -11.96 -15.93 -16.16
C PRO A 370 -12.32 -14.45 -16.31
N GLU A 371 -13.61 -14.11 -16.27
CA GLU A 371 -14.09 -12.72 -16.33
C GLU A 371 -13.52 -11.86 -15.19
N ARG A 372 -13.46 -12.38 -13.96
CA ARG A 372 -12.89 -11.69 -12.80
C ARG A 372 -11.37 -11.56 -12.90
N VAL A 373 -10.70 -12.62 -13.37
CA VAL A 373 -9.25 -12.60 -13.60
C VAL A 373 -8.88 -11.55 -14.65
N ARG A 374 -9.65 -11.47 -15.73
CA ARG A 374 -9.48 -10.47 -16.79
C ARG A 374 -9.83 -9.06 -16.33
N HIS A 375 -10.86 -8.89 -15.49
CA HIS A 375 -11.16 -7.63 -14.82
C HIS A 375 -9.97 -7.14 -13.99
N ALA A 376 -9.40 -8.01 -13.16
CA ALA A 376 -8.23 -7.69 -12.33
C ALA A 376 -6.99 -7.34 -13.18
N LEU A 377 -6.72 -8.11 -14.24
CA LEU A 377 -5.62 -7.82 -15.17
C LEU A 377 -5.80 -6.48 -15.90
N ASN A 378 -7.02 -6.17 -16.34
CA ASN A 378 -7.33 -4.87 -16.95
C ASN A 378 -7.10 -3.73 -15.95
N GLY A 379 -7.62 -3.88 -14.72
CA GLY A 379 -7.38 -2.95 -13.62
C GLY A 379 -5.90 -2.70 -13.34
N PHE A 380 -5.10 -3.77 -13.31
CA PHE A 380 -3.65 -3.69 -13.16
C PHE A 380 -2.99 -2.90 -14.30
N ASN A 381 -3.35 -3.22 -15.55
CA ASN A 381 -2.81 -2.52 -16.72
C ASN A 381 -3.21 -1.04 -16.74
N ARG A 382 -4.45 -0.71 -16.39
CA ARG A 382 -4.92 0.66 -16.20
C ARG A 382 -4.15 1.37 -15.12
N MET A 383 -3.90 0.70 -14.00
CA MET A 383 -3.12 1.25 -12.91
C MET A 383 -1.69 1.61 -13.36
N LEU A 384 -1.01 0.69 -14.06
CA LEU A 384 0.31 0.94 -14.65
C LEU A 384 0.30 2.02 -15.75
N ALA A 385 -0.82 2.19 -16.45
CA ALA A 385 -0.95 3.16 -17.54
C ALA A 385 -1.30 4.56 -17.07
N GLU A 386 -2.20 4.68 -16.11
CA GLU A 386 -2.77 5.94 -15.65
C GLU A 386 -1.97 6.50 -14.47
N ARG A 387 -1.39 5.67 -13.59
CA ARG A 387 -0.81 6.13 -12.31
C ARG A 387 0.70 5.95 -12.17
N TYR A 388 1.36 5.43 -13.21
CA TYR A 388 2.81 5.34 -13.27
C TYR A 388 3.31 6.03 -14.53
N HIS A 389 4.35 6.85 -14.36
CA HIS A 389 5.06 7.48 -15.46
C HIS A 389 5.77 6.42 -16.33
N ALA A 390 6.12 6.78 -17.57
CA ALA A 390 6.74 5.85 -18.53
C ALA A 390 8.11 5.28 -18.06
N ASP A 391 8.78 5.99 -17.15
CA ASP A 391 10.03 5.62 -16.50
C ASP A 391 9.83 4.77 -15.21
N GLY A 392 8.58 4.47 -14.85
CA GLY A 392 8.20 3.55 -13.77
C GLY A 392 7.89 4.22 -12.43
N PHE A 393 8.03 5.54 -12.30
CA PHE A 393 7.73 6.23 -11.05
C PHE A 393 6.24 6.45 -10.84
N TYR A 394 5.82 6.33 -9.60
CA TYR A 394 4.44 6.59 -9.20
C TYR A 394 4.12 8.08 -9.27
N THR A 395 2.92 8.44 -9.71
CA THR A 395 2.53 9.85 -9.95
C THR A 395 2.41 10.70 -8.69
N ASP A 396 2.27 10.09 -7.50
CA ASP A 396 2.09 10.84 -6.26
C ASP A 396 3.44 11.28 -5.67
N THR A 397 4.12 10.35 -4.99
CA THR A 397 5.40 10.58 -4.31
C THR A 397 6.16 9.25 -4.22
N PRO A 398 7.49 9.25 -3.94
CA PRO A 398 8.23 8.03 -3.65
C PRO A 398 7.57 7.15 -2.58
N HIS A 399 7.11 7.75 -1.47
CA HIS A 399 6.43 7.01 -0.41
C HIS A 399 5.10 6.42 -0.87
N TYR A 400 4.26 7.19 -1.55
CA TYR A 400 2.98 6.69 -2.05
C TYR A 400 3.16 5.64 -3.16
N GLY A 401 4.29 5.65 -3.88
CA GLY A 401 4.68 4.57 -4.78
C GLY A 401 4.91 3.26 -4.04
N LEU A 402 5.65 3.27 -2.92
CA LEU A 402 5.81 2.07 -2.09
C LEU A 402 4.48 1.61 -1.47
N PHE A 403 3.65 2.57 -1.03
CA PHE A 403 2.31 2.26 -0.52
C PHE A 403 1.47 1.57 -1.59
N ASN A 404 1.41 2.12 -2.80
CA ASN A 404 0.64 1.54 -3.89
C ASN A 404 1.17 0.17 -4.33
N PHE A 405 2.49 0.03 -4.44
CA PHE A 405 3.14 -1.25 -4.68
C PHE A 405 2.72 -2.29 -3.64
N SER A 406 2.70 -1.94 -2.35
CA SER A 406 2.31 -2.90 -1.30
C SER A 406 0.88 -3.43 -1.45
N GLN A 407 -0.03 -2.64 -2.04
CA GLN A 407 -1.40 -3.06 -2.31
C GLN A 407 -1.52 -3.93 -3.55
N LEU A 408 -0.75 -3.62 -4.60
CA LEU A 408 -0.78 -4.35 -5.87
C LEU A 408 0.07 -5.62 -5.86
N ARG A 409 1.09 -5.71 -4.99
CA ARG A 409 2.09 -6.77 -4.97
C ARG A 409 1.50 -8.19 -5.05
N PRO A 410 0.41 -8.56 -4.35
CA PRO A 410 -0.13 -9.91 -4.44
C PRO A 410 -0.69 -10.27 -5.82
N LEU A 411 -1.18 -9.29 -6.59
CA LEU A 411 -1.90 -9.55 -7.84
C LEU A 411 -1.02 -10.19 -8.92
N PRO A 412 0.18 -9.67 -9.25
CA PRO A 412 1.11 -10.33 -10.17
C PRO A 412 1.46 -11.76 -9.78
N ASP A 413 1.59 -12.04 -8.48
CA ASP A 413 1.87 -13.40 -8.00
C ASP A 413 0.67 -14.32 -8.21
N ILE A 414 -0.56 -13.86 -7.94
CA ILE A 414 -1.80 -14.63 -8.21
C ILE A 414 -1.94 -14.95 -9.70
N LEU A 415 -1.67 -13.98 -10.57
CA LEU A 415 -1.81 -14.10 -12.01
C LEU A 415 -0.70 -14.93 -12.69
N LEU A 416 0.44 -15.14 -12.00
CA LEU A 416 1.58 -15.85 -12.57
C LEU A 416 1.24 -17.31 -12.87
N GLY A 417 1.37 -17.70 -14.14
CA GLY A 417 1.03 -19.03 -14.65
C GLY A 417 -0.45 -19.22 -15.00
N TYR A 418 -1.29 -18.19 -14.81
CA TYR A 418 -2.72 -18.29 -15.13
C TYR A 418 -2.96 -18.55 -16.62
N SER A 419 -3.92 -19.44 -16.91
CA SER A 419 -4.48 -19.66 -18.24
C SER A 419 -5.99 -19.65 -18.14
N ASP A 420 -6.69 -19.12 -19.14
CA ASP A 420 -8.14 -19.24 -19.18
C ASP A 420 -8.55 -20.73 -19.24
N PRO A 421 -9.73 -21.12 -18.71
CA PRO A 421 -10.28 -22.45 -18.91
C PRO A 421 -10.33 -22.83 -20.40
N PRO A 422 -10.04 -24.10 -20.79
CA PRO A 422 -9.93 -24.53 -22.18
C PRO A 422 -11.15 -24.19 -23.07
N ASP A 423 -12.33 -24.21 -22.46
CA ASP A 423 -13.64 -23.96 -23.09
C ASP A 423 -14.05 -22.49 -23.06
N TYR A 424 -13.37 -21.64 -22.29
CA TYR A 424 -13.67 -20.22 -22.23
C TYR A 424 -13.25 -19.49 -23.52
N GLN A 425 -14.17 -18.71 -24.07
CA GLN A 425 -13.98 -17.86 -25.23
C GLN A 425 -14.09 -16.38 -24.81
N PRO A 426 -12.98 -15.62 -24.78
CA PRO A 426 -13.03 -14.23 -24.36
C PRO A 426 -13.81 -13.37 -25.36
N GLN A 427 -14.57 -12.41 -24.84
CA GLN A 427 -15.26 -11.41 -25.67
C GLN A 427 -14.27 -10.46 -26.36
N GLU A 428 -13.15 -10.17 -25.70
CA GLU A 428 -12.11 -9.27 -26.18
C GLU A 428 -10.70 -9.87 -26.01
N GLY A 429 -9.90 -9.73 -27.07
CA GLY A 429 -8.50 -10.18 -27.10
C GLY A 429 -8.35 -11.71 -27.18
N PRO A 430 -7.09 -12.21 -27.23
CA PRO A 430 -6.82 -13.64 -27.24
C PRO A 430 -7.09 -14.27 -25.87
N ARG A 431 -7.18 -15.61 -25.83
CA ARG A 431 -7.13 -16.39 -24.58
C ARG A 431 -5.81 -16.10 -23.85
N LEU A 432 -5.87 -16.06 -22.53
CA LEU A 432 -4.69 -15.98 -21.67
C LEU A 432 -4.08 -17.37 -21.54
N GLU A 433 -2.78 -17.48 -21.80
CA GLU A 433 -2.02 -18.73 -21.69
C GLU A 433 -0.73 -18.46 -20.93
N ASN A 434 -0.52 -19.21 -19.83
CA ASN A 434 0.67 -19.15 -18.97
C ASN A 434 1.17 -17.72 -18.72
N LEU A 435 0.28 -16.89 -18.17
CA LEU A 435 0.51 -15.45 -18.00
C LEU A 435 1.73 -15.17 -17.11
N ASP A 436 2.61 -14.26 -17.54
CA ASP A 436 3.72 -13.76 -16.70
C ASP A 436 3.69 -12.22 -16.61
N PRO A 437 3.05 -11.66 -15.55
CA PRO A 437 3.01 -10.22 -15.35
C PRO A 437 4.39 -9.57 -15.16
N TYR A 438 5.39 -10.32 -14.69
CA TYR A 438 6.74 -9.81 -14.45
C TYR A 438 7.52 -9.59 -15.76
N ARG A 439 7.04 -10.15 -16.87
CA ARG A 439 7.64 -9.99 -18.21
C ARG A 439 6.92 -8.98 -19.09
N MET A 440 5.88 -8.29 -18.58
CA MET A 440 5.11 -7.28 -19.33
C MET A 440 5.85 -5.95 -19.58
N GLY A 441 7.14 -5.85 -19.26
CA GLY A 441 8.03 -4.70 -19.52
C GLY A 441 7.73 -3.45 -18.68
N ARG A 442 6.47 -3.01 -18.63
CA ARG A 442 6.02 -1.84 -17.85
C ARG A 442 6.09 -2.10 -16.35
N TYR A 443 5.61 -3.26 -15.90
CA TYR A 443 5.67 -3.62 -14.49
C TYR A 443 7.11 -3.79 -14.01
N GLN A 444 7.99 -4.38 -14.84
CA GLN A 444 9.42 -4.45 -14.55
C GLN A 444 10.03 -3.07 -14.27
N ARG A 445 9.73 -2.05 -15.10
CA ARG A 445 10.20 -0.68 -14.85
C ARG A 445 9.68 -0.12 -13.54
N VAL A 446 8.41 -0.38 -13.20
CA VAL A 446 7.82 0.04 -11.92
C VAL A 446 8.60 -0.55 -10.74
N VAL A 447 8.85 -1.86 -10.76
CA VAL A 447 9.60 -2.55 -9.69
C VAL A 447 11.10 -2.23 -9.69
N GLU A 448 11.65 -1.61 -10.73
CA GLU A 448 13.05 -1.16 -10.77
C GLU A 448 13.19 0.33 -10.42
N ALA A 449 12.16 1.15 -10.62
CA ALA A 449 12.24 2.60 -10.55
C ALA A 449 12.73 3.13 -9.17
N PRO A 450 12.19 2.70 -8.02
CA PRO A 450 12.67 3.16 -6.71
C PRO A 450 14.17 2.94 -6.48
N LEU A 451 14.78 1.90 -7.06
CA LEU A 451 16.22 1.63 -6.93
C LEU A 451 17.09 2.70 -7.57
N ARG A 452 16.61 3.37 -8.63
CA ARG A 452 17.40 4.36 -9.39
C ARG A 452 17.44 5.73 -8.71
N MET A 453 16.45 6.03 -7.88
CA MET A 453 16.31 7.31 -7.20
C MET A 453 16.75 7.30 -5.74
N LEU A 454 17.37 6.22 -5.24
CA LEU A 454 17.74 6.15 -3.82
C LEU A 454 18.74 7.26 -3.46
N ALA A 455 18.44 7.95 -2.35
CA ALA A 455 19.38 8.79 -1.65
C ALA A 455 20.40 7.93 -0.88
N PRO A 456 21.57 8.48 -0.54
CA PRO A 456 22.57 7.84 0.32
C PRO A 456 21.96 7.15 1.55
N GLY A 457 22.48 5.97 1.89
CA GLY A 457 21.94 5.13 2.96
C GLY A 457 20.66 4.34 2.58
N ASN A 458 20.42 4.11 1.29
CA ASN A 458 19.29 3.35 0.76
C ASN A 458 17.92 3.94 1.13
N ARG A 459 17.86 5.28 1.19
CA ARG A 459 16.66 6.04 1.57
C ARG A 459 15.90 6.48 0.33
N LEU A 460 14.59 6.63 0.47
CA LEU A 460 13.80 7.39 -0.49
C LEU A 460 14.20 8.87 -0.41
N PRO A 461 14.30 9.57 -1.55
CA PRO A 461 14.49 11.02 -1.53
C PRO A 461 13.23 11.68 -0.94
N VAL A 462 13.42 12.67 -0.07
CA VAL A 462 12.31 13.39 0.57
C VAL A 462 11.69 14.35 -0.42
N ILE A 463 10.81 13.84 -1.28
CA ILE A 463 10.08 14.59 -2.30
C ILE A 463 8.59 14.57 -1.95
N ALA A 464 7.98 15.76 -1.87
CA ALA A 464 6.56 15.95 -1.56
C ALA A 464 6.13 15.21 -0.28
N ASP A 465 4.92 14.62 -0.21
CA ASP A 465 4.50 13.78 0.93
C ASP A 465 5.30 12.44 0.99
N THR A 466 6.61 12.52 1.27
CA THR A 466 7.51 11.41 1.59
C THR A 466 8.02 11.60 3.01
N ALA A 467 7.90 10.58 3.86
CA ALA A 467 8.36 10.71 5.24
C ALA A 467 9.90 10.75 5.29
N TYR A 468 10.45 11.66 6.09
CA TYR A 468 11.89 11.77 6.31
C TYR A 468 12.47 10.44 6.78
N ASP A 469 13.67 10.10 6.29
CA ASP A 469 14.43 8.89 6.67
C ASP A 469 13.69 7.56 6.37
N SER A 470 12.86 7.54 5.31
CA SER A 470 12.21 6.31 4.86
C SER A 470 13.19 5.42 4.08
N PRO A 471 13.58 4.23 4.58
CA PRO A 471 14.41 3.31 3.81
C PRO A 471 13.60 2.64 2.70
N LEU A 472 14.28 2.18 1.65
CA LEU A 472 13.69 1.19 0.76
C LEU A 472 13.42 -0.09 1.55
N ARG A 473 12.19 -0.56 1.48
CA ARG A 473 11.78 -1.76 2.20
C ARG A 473 12.44 -2.99 1.59
N ALA A 474 12.84 -3.94 2.44
CA ALA A 474 13.50 -5.17 2.03
C ALA A 474 12.63 -6.03 1.08
N ASP A 475 11.31 -5.98 1.23
CA ASP A 475 10.35 -6.71 0.38
C ASP A 475 10.49 -6.37 -1.12
N TYR A 476 10.93 -5.16 -1.45
CA TYR A 476 11.20 -4.74 -2.83
C TYR A 476 12.39 -5.50 -3.43
N ALA A 477 13.49 -5.58 -2.68
CA ALA A 477 14.69 -6.30 -3.10
C ALA A 477 14.44 -7.81 -3.19
N GLU A 478 13.62 -8.36 -2.29
CA GLU A 478 13.23 -9.78 -2.29
C GLU A 478 12.38 -10.13 -3.52
N LEU A 479 11.41 -9.28 -3.87
CA LEU A 479 10.66 -9.46 -5.11
C LEU A 479 11.59 -9.49 -6.32
N LEU A 480 12.53 -8.54 -6.39
CA LEU A 480 13.46 -8.47 -7.49
C LEU A 480 14.38 -9.70 -7.56
N ALA A 481 14.94 -10.11 -6.41
CA ALA A 481 15.80 -11.28 -6.33
C ALA A 481 15.04 -12.56 -6.75
N ALA A 482 13.83 -12.78 -6.24
CA ALA A 482 13.06 -13.99 -6.53
C ALA A 482 12.52 -14.05 -7.96
N ARG A 483 12.09 -12.92 -8.54
CA ARG A 483 11.43 -12.89 -9.86
C ARG A 483 12.38 -12.62 -11.03
N PHE A 484 13.49 -11.92 -10.78
CA PHE A 484 14.44 -11.54 -11.82
C PHE A 484 15.86 -12.11 -11.63
N GLY A 485 16.23 -12.57 -10.42
CA GLY A 485 17.50 -13.22 -10.15
C GLY A 485 18.74 -12.38 -10.50
N GLY A 486 19.86 -13.05 -10.77
CA GLY A 486 21.09 -12.43 -11.27
C GLY A 486 21.57 -11.27 -10.39
N ARG A 487 21.78 -10.09 -11.00
CA ARG A 487 22.23 -8.89 -10.27
C ARG A 487 21.31 -8.50 -9.10
N TYR A 488 20.02 -8.82 -9.15
CA TYR A 488 19.08 -8.46 -8.08
C TYR A 488 19.27 -9.30 -6.82
N ALA A 489 19.78 -10.53 -6.96
CA ALA A 489 20.20 -11.35 -5.84
C ALA A 489 21.38 -10.71 -5.09
N ALA A 490 22.40 -10.24 -5.81
CA ALA A 490 23.53 -9.52 -5.22
C ALA A 490 23.11 -8.16 -4.63
N LEU A 491 22.18 -7.46 -5.28
CA LEU A 491 21.59 -6.23 -4.76
C LEU A 491 20.85 -6.45 -3.43
N PHE A 492 20.12 -7.56 -3.30
CA PHE A 492 19.48 -7.91 -2.03
C PHE A 492 20.52 -8.03 -0.91
N GLU A 493 21.62 -8.74 -1.15
CA GLU A 493 22.69 -8.90 -0.16
C GLU A 493 23.32 -7.55 0.21
N ALA A 494 23.52 -6.67 -0.77
CA ALA A 494 24.02 -5.31 -0.56
C ALA A 494 23.09 -4.47 0.32
N LEU A 495 21.79 -4.48 0.02
CA LEU A 495 20.78 -3.71 0.75
C LEU A 495 20.55 -4.23 2.17
N ARG A 496 20.68 -5.55 2.39
CA ARG A 496 20.48 -6.18 3.70
C ARG A 496 21.73 -6.28 4.55
N GLY A 497 22.91 -6.20 3.94
CA GLY A 497 24.18 -6.48 4.62
C GLY A 497 24.29 -7.93 5.10
N ALA A 498 23.63 -8.89 4.44
CA ALA A 498 23.61 -10.30 4.81
C ALA A 498 23.42 -11.17 3.56
N ARG A 499 23.98 -12.38 3.56
CA ARG A 499 23.83 -13.31 2.43
C ARG A 499 22.39 -13.80 2.28
N LEU A 500 22.03 -14.27 1.08
CA LEU A 500 20.72 -14.91 0.85
C LEU A 500 20.47 -16.09 1.81
N SER A 501 21.52 -16.84 2.15
CA SER A 501 21.43 -17.97 3.10
C SER A 501 21.21 -17.54 4.55
N GLU A 502 21.52 -16.29 4.90
CA GLU A 502 21.49 -15.74 6.26
C GLU A 502 20.21 -14.92 6.52
N ALA A 503 19.65 -14.33 5.47
CA ALA A 503 18.49 -13.44 5.55
C ALA A 503 17.43 -13.73 4.47
N GLY A 504 16.17 -13.62 4.89
CA GLY A 504 15.00 -13.66 4.03
C GLY A 504 13.79 -13.09 4.75
N THR A 505 12.73 -12.85 3.99
CA THR A 505 11.40 -12.46 4.48
C THR A 505 10.40 -13.56 4.17
N GLU A 506 9.15 -13.37 4.57
CA GLU A 506 8.08 -14.27 4.16
C GLU A 506 7.95 -14.37 2.63
N TYR A 507 8.24 -13.29 1.90
CA TYR A 507 8.23 -13.36 0.43
C TYR A 507 9.28 -14.34 -0.09
N SER A 508 10.49 -14.33 0.46
CA SER A 508 11.57 -15.23 0.10
C SER A 508 11.25 -16.67 0.45
N LEU A 509 10.60 -16.89 1.61
CA LEU A 509 10.17 -18.22 2.02
C LEU A 509 9.37 -18.89 0.91
N TRP A 510 8.36 -18.20 0.36
CA TRP A 510 7.49 -18.75 -0.66
C TRP A 510 8.08 -18.75 -2.07
N TYR A 511 8.76 -17.67 -2.46
CA TYR A 511 9.03 -17.41 -3.89
C TYR A 511 10.50 -17.44 -4.29
N ARG A 512 11.43 -17.35 -3.33
CA ARG A 512 12.86 -17.41 -3.66
C ARG A 512 13.25 -18.87 -3.86
N ASP A 513 13.78 -19.15 -5.05
CA ASP A 513 14.39 -20.43 -5.37
C ASP A 513 15.45 -20.78 -4.30
N PRO A 514 15.34 -21.93 -3.61
CA PRO A 514 16.30 -22.36 -2.59
C PRO A 514 17.74 -22.49 -3.09
N ASP A 515 17.94 -22.63 -4.40
CA ASP A 515 19.27 -22.74 -5.00
C ASP A 515 19.81 -21.38 -5.51
N LEU A 516 19.03 -20.31 -5.42
CA LEU A 516 19.45 -18.98 -5.89
C LEU A 516 20.71 -18.50 -5.18
N GLN A 517 21.73 -18.17 -5.96
CA GLN A 517 22.97 -17.55 -5.49
C GLN A 517 23.11 -16.12 -6.01
N ALA A 518 23.70 -15.26 -5.20
CA ALA A 518 24.13 -13.94 -5.63
C ALA A 518 25.41 -14.06 -6.46
N PRO A 519 25.45 -13.50 -7.68
CA PRO A 519 26.68 -13.47 -8.45
C PRO A 519 27.73 -12.58 -7.77
N GLU A 520 28.97 -13.06 -7.69
CA GLU A 520 30.08 -12.30 -7.11
C GLU A 520 30.30 -10.97 -7.86
N GLY A 521 30.51 -9.89 -7.10
CA GLY A 521 30.82 -8.56 -7.66
C GLY A 521 29.64 -7.81 -8.31
N ALA A 522 28.41 -8.35 -8.31
CA ALA A 522 27.25 -7.76 -8.98
C ALA A 522 26.34 -6.91 -8.06
N ALA A 523 26.83 -6.53 -6.88
CA ALA A 523 26.07 -5.91 -5.79
C ALA A 523 25.78 -4.41 -5.98
N GLU A 524 26.27 -3.79 -7.05
CA GLU A 524 26.17 -2.35 -7.23
C GLU A 524 24.73 -1.91 -7.52
N LEU A 525 24.27 -0.95 -6.72
CA LEU A 525 23.02 -0.26 -7.00
C LEU A 525 23.12 0.48 -8.35
N PRO A 526 22.06 0.49 -9.17
CA PRO A 526 22.06 1.14 -10.48
C PRO A 526 21.94 2.68 -10.36
N LEU A 527 22.70 3.28 -9.46
CA LEU A 527 22.67 4.70 -9.15
C LEU A 527 23.66 5.44 -10.03
N ARG A 528 23.12 6.35 -10.84
CA ARG A 528 23.90 7.28 -11.65
C ARG A 528 23.19 8.62 -11.67
N SER A 529 23.89 9.63 -12.17
CA SER A 529 23.25 10.91 -12.46
C SER A 529 22.27 10.71 -13.60
N GLU A 530 21.03 11.09 -13.37
CA GLU A 530 19.93 10.74 -14.25
C GLU A 530 18.82 11.80 -14.20
N TRP A 531 18.23 12.08 -15.35
CA TRP A 531 16.96 12.78 -15.47
C TRP A 531 15.87 11.75 -15.72
N PHE A 532 14.80 11.80 -14.94
CA PHE A 532 13.63 10.95 -15.08
C PHE A 532 12.57 11.69 -15.92
N PRO A 533 12.47 11.46 -17.24
CA PRO A 533 11.68 12.29 -18.14
C PRO A 533 10.17 12.11 -17.98
N GLY A 534 9.72 11.03 -17.37
CA GLY A 534 8.30 10.88 -17.01
C GLY A 534 8.00 11.64 -15.73
N TYR A 535 8.82 11.44 -14.69
CA TYR A 535 8.59 12.06 -13.38
C TYR A 535 8.99 13.54 -13.29
N HIS A 536 9.86 14.00 -14.19
CA HIS A 536 10.48 15.34 -14.19
C HIS A 536 11.35 15.62 -12.96
N VAL A 537 12.01 14.59 -12.44
CA VAL A 537 12.97 14.72 -11.33
C VAL A 537 14.37 14.40 -11.85
N GLY A 538 15.36 15.18 -11.43
CA GLY A 538 16.77 14.92 -11.73
C GLY A 538 17.57 14.59 -10.48
N VAL A 539 18.58 13.73 -10.62
CA VAL A 539 19.57 13.44 -9.58
C VAL A 539 20.99 13.58 -10.15
N LEU A 540 21.85 14.31 -9.46
CA LEU A 540 23.29 14.38 -9.73
C LEU A 540 24.07 13.72 -8.59
N ARG A 541 25.14 12.98 -8.89
CA ARG A 541 25.87 12.11 -7.93
C ARG A 541 27.39 12.28 -7.97
N ALA A 542 27.94 12.97 -8.97
CA ALA A 542 29.38 13.22 -9.15
C ALA A 542 30.26 11.95 -9.06
N GLY A 543 29.73 10.80 -9.50
CA GLY A 543 30.41 9.50 -9.38
C GLY A 543 30.64 9.02 -7.94
N ARG A 544 29.90 9.56 -6.96
CA ARG A 544 29.91 9.16 -5.54
C ARG A 544 28.51 8.76 -5.09
N ALA A 545 27.86 7.87 -5.84
CA ALA A 545 26.44 7.57 -5.67
C ALA A 545 26.04 7.07 -4.28
N GLU A 546 26.97 6.44 -3.55
CA GLU A 546 26.77 5.93 -2.19
C GLU A 546 26.69 7.04 -1.13
N ASP A 547 27.26 8.21 -1.40
CA ASP A 547 27.46 9.29 -0.43
C ASP A 547 26.84 10.62 -0.86
N THR A 548 26.71 10.87 -2.17
CA THR A 548 26.25 12.15 -2.71
C THR A 548 25.05 12.00 -3.63
N ALA A 549 24.02 12.82 -3.40
CA ALA A 549 22.89 12.98 -4.31
C ALA A 549 22.31 14.40 -4.21
N LEU A 550 22.29 15.12 -5.33
CA LEU A 550 21.58 16.39 -5.48
C LEU A 550 20.33 16.17 -6.31
N TYR A 551 19.16 16.28 -5.68
CA TYR A 551 17.87 16.16 -6.33
C TYR A 551 17.36 17.54 -6.75
N LEU A 552 16.92 17.64 -7.99
CA LEU A 552 16.07 18.73 -8.47
C LEU A 552 14.66 18.20 -8.65
N THR A 553 13.74 18.69 -7.84
CA THR A 553 12.32 18.38 -8.02
C THR A 553 11.78 19.22 -9.16
N GLY A 554 11.10 18.55 -10.08
CA GLY A 554 10.30 19.18 -11.09
C GLY A 554 8.91 18.56 -11.08
N HIS A 555 8.06 19.06 -11.97
CA HIS A 555 6.73 18.53 -12.19
C HIS A 555 6.45 18.52 -13.68
N GLN A 556 5.78 17.48 -14.17
CA GLN A 556 5.34 17.46 -15.55
C GLN A 556 4.18 18.45 -15.72
N PHE A 557 4.24 19.35 -16.72
CA PHE A 557 3.14 20.28 -17.01
C PHE A 557 1.89 19.52 -17.47
N GLN A 558 0.70 19.71 -16.89
CA GLN A 558 -0.56 18.99 -17.22
C GLN A 558 -0.55 17.44 -17.17
N TRP A 559 0.60 16.80 -16.99
CA TRP A 559 0.77 15.35 -17.19
C TRP A 559 1.14 14.57 -15.90
N THR A 560 1.54 15.22 -14.80
CA THR A 560 1.44 14.59 -13.49
C THR A 560 -0.03 14.63 -13.09
N ILE A 561 -0.62 13.47 -12.78
CA ILE A 561 -1.93 13.47 -12.12
C ILE A 561 -1.74 14.28 -10.84
N ARG A 562 -2.38 15.45 -10.78
CA ARG A 562 -2.33 16.28 -9.58
C ARG A 562 -2.96 15.48 -8.46
N THR A 563 -2.13 15.18 -7.47
CA THR A 563 -2.54 14.44 -6.29
C THR A 563 -2.55 15.38 -5.10
N GLY A 564 -3.35 15.05 -4.10
CA GLY A 564 -3.30 15.75 -2.81
C GLY A 564 -1.96 15.57 -2.08
N HIS A 565 -1.00 14.82 -2.63
CA HIS A 565 0.28 14.48 -2.01
C HIS A 565 1.48 15.20 -2.63
N ALA A 566 1.31 15.83 -3.80
CA ALA A 566 2.32 16.69 -4.39
C ALA A 566 2.43 18.03 -3.64
N HIS A 567 3.63 18.60 -3.61
CA HIS A 567 3.89 19.94 -3.05
C HIS A 567 4.03 20.98 -4.17
N PRO A 568 3.74 22.27 -3.90
CA PRO A 568 3.99 23.38 -4.82
C PRO A 568 5.47 23.78 -4.81
N ASP A 569 6.34 22.89 -5.30
CA ASP A 569 7.81 22.95 -5.15
C ASP A 569 8.58 22.76 -6.46
N ILE A 570 8.04 23.24 -7.58
CA ILE A 570 8.70 23.19 -8.90
C ILE A 570 10.06 23.90 -8.85
N LEU A 571 11.14 23.17 -9.15
CA LEU A 571 12.55 23.58 -9.06
C LEU A 571 13.15 23.61 -7.64
N ALA A 572 12.55 22.95 -6.64
CA ALA A 572 13.18 22.82 -5.33
C ALA A 572 14.38 21.85 -5.37
N LEU A 573 15.30 22.01 -4.41
CA LEU A 573 16.45 21.12 -4.24
C LEU A 573 16.40 20.35 -2.93
N ALA A 574 16.88 19.11 -2.98
CA ALA A 574 17.35 18.38 -1.81
C ALA A 574 18.78 17.91 -2.05
N TYR A 575 19.66 18.04 -1.06
CA TYR A 575 21.08 17.67 -1.22
C TYR A 575 21.55 16.76 -0.10
N TYR A 576 22.12 15.63 -0.48
CA TYR A 576 22.72 14.65 0.39
C TYR A 576 24.23 14.60 0.18
N ALA A 577 24.99 14.67 1.27
CA ALA A 577 26.43 14.43 1.32
C ALA A 577 26.85 14.07 2.75
N PHE A 578 27.96 13.35 2.91
CA PHE A 578 28.51 12.94 4.22
C PHE A 578 27.51 12.10 5.03
N GLY A 579 26.73 11.26 4.36
CA GLY A 579 25.67 10.47 4.97
C GLY A 579 24.49 11.29 5.54
N GLN A 580 24.37 12.57 5.21
CA GLN A 580 23.33 13.47 5.73
C GLN A 580 22.60 14.21 4.63
N GLU A 581 21.36 14.61 4.92
CA GLU A 581 20.61 15.57 4.12
C GLU A 581 20.99 17.00 4.56
N LEU A 582 21.80 17.68 3.73
CA LEU A 582 22.36 19.01 4.02
C LEU A 582 21.40 20.14 3.65
N ALA A 583 20.83 20.08 2.43
CA ALA A 583 19.72 20.94 2.01
C ALA A 583 18.44 20.11 2.14
N SER A 584 17.76 20.28 3.27
CA SER A 584 16.68 19.38 3.67
C SER A 584 15.31 19.80 3.15
N ASP A 585 14.52 18.82 2.75
CA ASP A 585 13.07 18.91 2.67
C ASP A 585 12.43 18.30 3.94
N ARG A 586 11.23 18.73 4.30
CA ARG A 586 10.50 18.20 5.47
C ARG A 586 9.51 17.10 5.09
N GLY A 587 9.16 17.02 3.81
CA GLY A 587 8.28 16.01 3.25
C GLY A 587 6.93 15.90 3.97
N TYR A 588 6.55 14.69 4.37
CA TYR A 588 5.29 14.45 5.08
C TYR A 588 5.40 14.68 6.59
N PHE A 589 4.58 15.59 7.12
CA PHE A 589 4.41 15.78 8.56
C PHE A 589 2.93 15.88 8.95
N GLY A 590 2.37 14.81 9.51
CA GLY A 590 0.95 14.74 9.89
C GLY A 590 0.59 15.26 11.29
N GLY A 591 1.56 15.73 12.09
CA GLY A 591 1.32 16.17 13.48
C GLY A 591 0.69 17.57 13.57
N ALA A 592 -0.06 17.86 14.63
CA ALA A 592 -0.57 19.20 14.90
C ALA A 592 0.54 20.14 15.41
N MET A 593 0.60 21.39 14.93
CA MET A 593 1.45 22.44 15.53
C MET A 593 0.83 22.95 16.83
N ALA A 594 1.60 23.63 17.70
CA ALA A 594 1.30 24.09 19.08
C ALA A 594 -0.19 24.32 19.51
N PRO A 595 -0.54 24.18 20.81
CA PRO A 595 -1.94 24.18 21.31
C PRO A 595 -2.80 25.38 20.91
N ASP A 596 -2.18 26.49 20.56
CA ASP A 596 -2.78 27.78 20.18
C ASP A 596 -2.95 27.96 18.67
N ARG A 597 -2.45 27.03 17.83
CA ARG A 597 -2.55 27.12 16.37
C ARG A 597 -3.34 25.94 15.77
N PRO A 598 -4.44 26.22 15.04
CA PRO A 598 -5.31 25.17 14.49
C PRO A 598 -4.75 24.46 13.24
N LEU A 599 -3.58 24.88 12.74
CA LEU A 599 -3.00 24.33 11.51
C LEU A 599 -2.15 23.09 11.78
N THR A 600 -2.37 22.03 11.00
CA THR A 600 -1.51 20.84 11.00
C THR A 600 -0.13 21.22 10.47
N GLY A 601 0.93 20.54 10.90
CA GLY A 601 2.26 20.75 10.32
C GLY A 601 2.30 20.38 8.83
N GLN A 602 1.31 19.65 8.32
CA GLN A 602 1.13 19.42 6.89
C GLN A 602 0.80 20.71 6.12
N TYR A 603 0.14 21.68 6.76
CA TYR A 603 -0.08 23.00 6.16
C TYR A 603 1.25 23.72 5.89
N TRP A 604 2.21 23.58 6.82
CA TRP A 604 3.54 24.13 6.66
C TRP A 604 4.33 23.40 5.58
N THR A 605 4.40 22.06 5.62
CA THR A 605 5.20 21.28 4.65
C THR A 605 4.66 21.36 3.22
N LYS A 606 3.37 21.70 3.05
CA LYS A 606 2.76 21.97 1.73
C LYS A 606 2.93 23.41 1.23
N SER A 607 3.57 24.28 2.02
CA SER A 607 3.86 25.65 1.56
C SER A 607 5.18 25.68 0.79
N THR A 608 5.25 26.43 -0.32
CA THR A 608 6.50 26.64 -1.08
C THR A 608 7.62 27.20 -0.21
N ALA A 609 7.29 27.99 0.81
CA ALA A 609 8.25 28.57 1.76
C ALA A 609 8.96 27.53 2.66
N SER A 610 8.47 26.29 2.67
CA SER A 610 9.09 25.18 3.40
C SER A 610 10.21 24.47 2.62
N HIS A 611 10.34 24.76 1.32
CA HIS A 611 11.28 24.12 0.39
C HIS A 611 12.53 24.96 0.10
N ASN A 612 13.56 24.35 -0.48
CA ASN A 612 14.80 25.05 -0.91
C ASN A 612 14.61 25.67 -2.30
N ILE A 613 13.88 26.77 -2.35
CA ILE A 613 13.39 27.39 -3.58
C ILE A 613 13.25 28.91 -3.42
N VAL A 614 13.23 29.66 -4.54
CA VAL A 614 12.94 31.10 -4.53
C VAL A 614 11.43 31.35 -4.42
N LEU A 615 11.02 32.24 -3.52
CA LEU A 615 9.63 32.64 -3.35
C LEU A 615 9.40 33.98 -4.05
N VAL A 616 8.28 34.13 -4.76
CA VAL A 616 7.90 35.39 -5.42
C VAL A 616 6.65 35.96 -4.76
N ASP A 617 6.68 37.26 -4.43
CA ASP A 617 5.58 38.03 -3.82
C ASP A 617 5.01 37.43 -2.51
N ASP A 618 5.83 36.69 -1.75
CA ASP A 618 5.42 35.94 -0.56
C ASP A 618 4.25 34.95 -0.79
N LYS A 619 4.11 34.45 -2.03
CA LYS A 619 3.07 33.50 -2.41
C LYS A 619 3.63 32.11 -2.65
N CYS A 620 2.87 31.09 -2.26
CA CYS A 620 3.10 29.74 -2.75
C CYS A 620 2.87 29.67 -4.26
N GLN A 621 3.55 28.74 -4.94
CA GLN A 621 3.23 28.42 -6.32
C GLN A 621 1.76 27.97 -6.43
N PRO A 622 1.05 28.31 -7.51
CA PRO A 622 -0.38 28.02 -7.63
C PRO A 622 -0.63 26.52 -7.82
N THR A 623 -1.57 25.98 -7.04
CA THR A 623 -2.00 24.58 -7.10
C THR A 623 -3.26 24.36 -7.95
N GLU A 624 -3.90 25.43 -8.42
CA GLU A 624 -5.15 25.37 -9.19
C GLU A 624 -4.92 25.40 -10.71
N ALA A 625 -3.89 26.11 -11.18
CA ALA A 625 -3.57 26.21 -12.60
C ALA A 625 -2.48 25.21 -13.01
N PRO A 626 -2.51 24.66 -14.24
CA PRO A 626 -1.43 23.84 -14.76
C PRO A 626 -0.07 24.54 -14.72
N ALA A 627 0.91 23.85 -14.14
CA ALA A 627 2.29 24.29 -13.93
C ALA A 627 3.21 23.07 -14.00
N GLY A 628 4.48 23.28 -14.32
CA GLY A 628 5.49 22.22 -14.43
C GLY A 628 6.88 22.78 -14.70
N CYS A 629 7.83 21.93 -15.09
CA CYS A 629 9.13 22.34 -15.55
C CYS A 629 9.50 21.73 -16.90
N HIS A 630 10.36 22.44 -17.61
CA HIS A 630 11.00 21.99 -18.84
C HIS A 630 12.50 21.84 -18.60
N LEU A 631 13.05 20.66 -18.88
CA LEU A 631 14.50 20.44 -18.85
C LEU A 631 15.14 21.18 -20.02
N GLU A 632 16.07 22.09 -19.73
CA GLU A 632 16.81 22.84 -20.75
C GLU A 632 18.22 22.30 -20.96
N LEU A 633 18.84 21.76 -19.91
CA LEU A 633 20.18 21.19 -19.97
C LEU A 633 20.31 20.04 -18.98
N PHE A 634 20.84 18.92 -19.43
CA PHE A 634 21.37 17.87 -18.57
C PHE A 634 22.69 17.40 -19.16
N GLY A 635 23.74 17.38 -18.36
CA GLY A 635 25.07 17.02 -18.84
C GLY A 635 25.92 16.41 -17.75
N VAL A 636 26.63 15.35 -18.10
CA VAL A 636 27.72 14.76 -17.30
C VAL A 636 28.96 14.85 -18.16
N ALA A 637 29.93 15.64 -17.71
CA ALA A 637 31.19 15.80 -18.41
C ALA A 637 32.36 15.49 -17.45
N PRO A 638 33.33 14.63 -17.83
CA PRO A 638 34.67 14.79 -17.30
C PRO A 638 35.11 16.21 -17.69
N VAL A 639 35.65 17.00 -16.77
CA VAL A 639 35.95 18.41 -17.05
C VAL A 639 36.87 18.51 -18.26
N ALA A 640 36.29 18.83 -19.40
CA ALA A 640 36.86 19.78 -20.34
C ALA A 640 36.47 21.17 -19.82
N GLU A 641 37.41 22.11 -19.81
CA GLU A 641 37.13 23.49 -19.42
C GLU A 641 35.95 24.05 -20.24
N VAL A 642 34.83 24.33 -19.58
CA VAL A 642 33.70 25.01 -20.21
C VAL A 642 33.87 26.52 -20.00
N LEU A 643 34.46 27.18 -21.00
CA LEU A 643 34.50 28.63 -21.12
C LEU A 643 33.25 29.10 -21.88
N GLN A 644 32.35 29.82 -21.22
CA GLN A 644 31.36 30.65 -21.92
C GLN A 644 31.92 32.08 -22.02
N GLY A 645 32.62 32.37 -23.11
CA GLY A 645 33.15 33.70 -23.41
C GLY A 645 32.64 34.20 -24.76
N ALA A 646 31.97 35.36 -24.75
CA ALA A 646 31.92 36.22 -25.92
C ALA A 646 33.12 37.17 -25.83
N GLY A 647 34.16 36.94 -26.63
CA GLY A 647 35.35 37.79 -26.70
C GLY A 647 36.64 37.00 -26.43
N GLY A 648 37.53 37.01 -27.41
CA GLY A 648 38.70 36.13 -27.46
C GLY A 648 39.85 36.51 -26.53
N ALA A 649 40.51 35.47 -26.03
CA ALA A 649 41.96 35.36 -25.91
C ALA A 649 42.31 33.87 -25.68
N ASP A 650 43.26 33.37 -26.46
CA ASP A 650 43.80 32.01 -26.40
C ASP A 650 44.62 31.85 -25.11
N THR A 651 44.08 31.13 -24.13
CA THR A 651 44.86 30.57 -23.02
C THR A 651 44.46 29.12 -22.84
N ARG A 652 45.22 28.22 -23.46
CA ARG A 652 45.18 26.78 -23.17
C ARG A 652 46.05 26.47 -21.94
N PRO A 653 45.50 25.96 -20.83
CA PRO A 653 46.31 25.33 -19.81
C PRO A 653 46.53 23.85 -20.12
N THR A 654 47.77 23.42 -19.87
CA THR A 654 48.23 22.04 -20.00
C THR A 654 47.54 21.12 -18.99
N ALA A 655 46.99 20.02 -19.48
CA ALA A 655 46.41 18.94 -18.69
C ALA A 655 47.48 18.23 -17.84
N ALA A 656 47.65 18.69 -16.59
CA ALA A 656 48.25 17.85 -15.56
C ALA A 656 47.22 16.79 -15.17
N ALA A 657 47.58 15.51 -15.34
CA ALA A 657 46.74 14.38 -14.97
C ALA A 657 46.50 14.40 -13.45
N PHE A 658 45.32 14.87 -13.04
CA PHE A 658 44.85 14.68 -11.68
C PHE A 658 44.51 13.19 -11.47
N PRO A 659 44.89 12.59 -10.33
CA PRO A 659 44.65 11.16 -10.06
C PRO A 659 43.17 10.78 -9.95
N VAL A 660 42.27 11.78 -9.87
CA VAL A 660 40.82 11.61 -9.90
C VAL A 660 40.26 12.48 -11.02
N PRO A 661 39.52 11.93 -12.01
CA PRO A 661 38.89 12.73 -13.05
C PRO A 661 37.93 13.72 -12.40
N ARG A 662 38.13 15.01 -12.65
CA ARG A 662 37.13 16.02 -12.29
C ARG A 662 35.88 15.72 -13.10
N THR A 663 34.73 15.67 -12.44
CA THR A 663 33.44 15.54 -13.09
C THR A 663 32.62 16.77 -12.75
N VAL A 664 32.00 17.35 -13.79
CA VAL A 664 30.96 18.37 -13.65
C VAL A 664 29.69 17.76 -14.18
N GLU A 665 28.70 17.74 -13.32
CA GLU A 665 27.35 17.35 -13.65
C GLU A 665 26.47 18.57 -13.52
N VAL A 666 25.61 18.81 -14.50
CA VAL A 666 24.76 19.99 -14.55
C VAL A 666 23.33 19.61 -14.90
N ILE A 667 22.40 20.25 -14.22
CA ILE A 667 20.98 20.23 -14.55
C ILE A 667 20.45 21.66 -14.61
N GLN A 668 19.74 21.99 -15.68
CA GLN A 668 19.00 23.25 -15.82
C GLN A 668 17.56 22.95 -16.21
N ALA A 669 16.64 23.58 -15.50
CA ALA A 669 15.22 23.53 -15.84
C ALA A 669 14.56 24.90 -15.63
N ALA A 670 13.57 25.19 -16.47
CA ALA A 670 12.72 26.37 -16.36
C ALA A 670 11.33 25.97 -15.86
N GLY A 671 10.79 26.71 -14.91
CA GLY A 671 9.44 26.52 -14.38
C GLY A 671 8.41 27.20 -15.27
N PHE A 672 7.48 26.42 -15.78
CA PHE A 672 6.31 26.90 -16.52
C PHE A 672 5.15 27.13 -15.54
N ASN A 673 4.58 28.34 -15.53
CA ASN A 673 3.47 28.73 -14.64
C ASN A 673 3.70 28.48 -13.14
N ALA A 674 4.94 28.25 -12.70
CA ALA A 674 5.29 28.17 -11.28
C ALA A 674 5.00 29.50 -10.57
N TYR A 675 5.25 30.62 -11.27
CA TYR A 675 4.78 31.95 -10.93
C TYR A 675 4.34 32.65 -12.23
N PRO A 676 3.03 32.67 -12.56
CA PRO A 676 2.54 33.22 -13.82
C PRO A 676 2.89 34.70 -14.04
N GLN A 677 3.19 35.44 -12.97
CA GLN A 677 3.63 36.83 -13.03
C GLN A 677 5.13 37.00 -13.34
N CYS A 678 5.89 35.92 -13.45
CA CYS A 678 7.31 35.94 -13.79
C CYS A 678 7.51 35.67 -15.29
N GLU A 679 8.28 36.53 -15.95
CA GLU A 679 8.81 36.30 -17.29
C GLU A 679 9.91 35.23 -17.31
N GLU A 680 10.65 35.09 -16.21
CA GLU A 680 11.68 34.06 -16.04
C GLU A 680 11.59 33.46 -14.64
N TYR A 681 11.64 32.13 -14.57
CA TYR A 681 11.76 31.37 -13.33
C TYR A 681 12.54 30.08 -13.61
N ARG A 682 13.87 30.13 -13.48
CA ARG A 682 14.78 29.11 -14.02
C ARG A 682 15.90 28.80 -13.03
N ARG A 683 16.27 27.52 -12.91
CA ARG A 683 17.35 27.07 -12.03
C ARG A 683 18.39 26.26 -12.81
N THR A 684 19.66 26.56 -12.58
CA THR A 684 20.81 25.76 -13.02
C THR A 684 21.57 25.33 -11.78
N SER A 685 21.73 24.02 -11.57
CA SER A 685 22.51 23.48 -10.46
C SER A 685 23.58 22.54 -11.01
N SER A 686 24.80 22.72 -10.55
CA SER A 686 25.94 21.89 -10.94
C SER A 686 26.56 21.23 -9.72
N LEU A 687 26.78 19.92 -9.77
CA LEU A 687 27.52 19.16 -8.77
C LEU A 687 28.92 18.90 -9.31
N ILE A 688 29.94 19.37 -8.60
CA ILE A 688 31.32 19.40 -9.07
C ILE A 688 32.19 18.57 -8.13
N ARG A 689 32.92 17.60 -8.68
CA ARG A 689 33.94 16.84 -7.96
C ARG A 689 35.28 17.56 -7.99
N ALA A 690 35.74 17.96 -6.81
CA ALA A 690 37.04 18.59 -6.61
C ALA A 690 38.19 17.55 -6.68
N PRO A 691 39.45 17.99 -6.89
CA PRO A 691 40.61 17.09 -6.99
C PRO A 691 40.88 16.24 -5.75
N ASP A 692 40.49 16.73 -4.57
CA ASP A 692 40.58 16.01 -3.29
C ASP A 692 39.48 14.95 -3.11
N GLY A 693 38.61 14.80 -4.12
CA GLY A 693 37.49 13.86 -4.12
C GLY A 693 36.24 14.36 -3.40
N GLN A 694 36.26 15.57 -2.84
CA GLN A 694 35.07 16.22 -2.28
C GLN A 694 34.14 16.72 -3.37
N THR A 695 32.88 16.99 -3.02
CA THR A 695 31.91 17.57 -3.95
C THR A 695 31.39 18.89 -3.40
N TYR A 696 31.07 19.81 -4.30
CA TYR A 696 30.37 21.05 -3.97
C TYR A 696 29.32 21.36 -5.04
N VAL A 697 28.31 22.13 -4.63
CA VAL A 697 27.20 22.54 -5.50
C VAL A 697 27.37 24.00 -5.87
N VAL A 698 27.23 24.31 -7.16
CA VAL A 698 27.06 25.67 -7.66
C VAL A 698 25.63 25.82 -8.15
N ASP A 699 24.88 26.76 -7.60
CA ASP A 699 23.45 26.93 -7.88
C ASP A 699 23.13 28.36 -8.35
N PHE A 700 22.52 28.47 -9.52
CA PHE A 700 22.07 29.73 -10.11
C PHE A 700 20.55 29.69 -10.29
N PHE A 701 19.84 30.52 -9.55
CA PHE A 701 18.40 30.74 -9.74
C PHE A 701 18.16 32.11 -10.39
N ARG A 702 17.57 32.11 -11.58
CA ARG A 702 17.24 33.31 -12.37
C ARG A 702 15.74 33.56 -12.29
N VAL A 703 15.38 34.78 -11.88
CA VAL A 703 13.98 35.22 -11.77
C VAL A 703 13.85 36.61 -12.38
N LYS A 704 12.83 36.81 -13.20
CA LYS A 704 12.45 38.10 -13.79
C LYS A 704 10.93 38.26 -13.71
N GLY A 705 10.45 39.39 -13.19
CA GLY A 705 9.03 39.65 -12.90
C GLY A 705 8.69 39.55 -11.41
N GLY A 706 7.41 39.66 -11.07
CA GLY A 706 6.94 39.89 -9.69
C GLY A 706 6.81 41.38 -9.34
N HIS A 707 6.20 41.69 -8.19
CA HIS A 707 6.05 43.07 -7.73
C HIS A 707 7.42 43.62 -7.25
N PRO A 708 7.78 44.89 -7.53
CA PRO A 708 9.09 45.46 -7.16
C PRO A 708 9.39 45.50 -5.64
N SER A 709 8.43 45.12 -4.79
CA SER A 709 8.63 44.94 -3.35
C SER A 709 8.81 43.46 -3.01
N LEU A 710 10.08 43.04 -2.84
CA LEU A 710 10.55 41.86 -2.09
C LEU A 710 10.58 40.49 -2.82
N PRO A 711 11.63 40.16 -3.59
CA PRO A 711 12.01 38.76 -3.81
C PRO A 711 12.66 38.18 -2.55
N HIS A 712 12.00 37.23 -1.88
CA HIS A 712 12.57 36.48 -0.75
C HIS A 712 13.24 35.18 -1.26
N ARG A 713 14.52 34.99 -0.94
CA ARG A 713 15.22 33.72 -1.17
C ARG A 713 15.14 32.84 0.07
N GLY A 714 14.48 31.68 -0.03
CA GLY A 714 14.54 30.63 1.00
C GLY A 714 15.66 29.65 0.66
N PHE A 715 16.73 29.60 1.46
CA PHE A 715 17.72 28.53 1.39
C PHE A 715 17.89 27.95 2.80
N ARG A 716 17.39 26.73 3.04
CA ARG A 716 17.43 26.10 4.37
C ARG A 716 18.63 25.16 4.42
N LEU A 717 19.75 25.69 4.90
CA LEU A 717 20.88 24.87 5.33
C LEU A 717 20.58 24.30 6.71
N ARG A 718 20.75 22.99 6.87
CA ARG A 718 20.81 22.38 8.20
C ARG A 718 22.21 22.63 8.75
N GLN A 719 22.34 23.55 9.71
CA GLN A 719 23.48 23.57 10.63
C GLN A 719 23.07 22.84 11.91
N HIS A 720 23.68 21.68 12.19
CA HIS A 720 23.75 21.18 13.54
C HIS A 720 25.19 21.29 14.02
N HIS A 721 25.37 21.98 15.15
CA HIS A 721 26.54 21.81 15.99
C HIS A 721 26.59 20.34 16.42
N SER A 722 27.63 19.63 15.97
CA SER A 722 28.05 18.40 16.64
C SER A 722 28.43 18.80 18.07
N PRO A 723 27.88 18.22 19.14
CA PRO A 723 28.69 18.12 20.34
C PRO A 723 29.88 17.22 19.96
N ALA A 724 31.08 17.71 20.29
CA ALA A 724 32.32 16.98 20.14
C ALA A 724 32.29 15.65 20.88
#